data_AF-A0A351FAU3-F1
#
_entry.id   AF-A0A351FAU3-F1
#
_cell.length_a   1.000
_cell.length_b   1.000
_cell.length_c   1.000
_cell.angle_alpha   90.00
_cell.angle_beta   90.00
_cell.angle_gamma   90.00
#
_symmetry.space_group_name_H-M   'P 1'
#
loop_
_entity.id
_entity.type
_entity.pdbx_description
1 polymer ?
#
loop_
_entity_poly.entity_id
_entity_poly.type
_entity_poly.pdbx_seq_one_letter_code
_entity_poly.pdbx_strand_id
1 'polypeptide(L)'
;MVFEGNIVIAQMSRCLKYSASIFLFVLIFAMDVQGQAPINIKWGVHDHSSAPSDFQRNFFASPAWTSLADVQEISELTLSGASSSFIPAADQNLIELGFFDTDNAANTENTSVDQSSDYVPNTSSSTLFRGRWTPITNLTKIGYDYGSESIGDGLFWFNTRFAQDGSVNVNDNGDATESEVQINPGTSNQLLFDELDGDNSQSIGKNALWDRTKALVGASSDPYIGIRFYDAPSNSLVNGTTRYNTIMNTNWTFTDGELMYLQEPATGAEASGMDFEFKNSDYSTTRIGTDGSSTLGDHNNNYLATIAYYDGGSMDIRNSSAGDVIVSGMHKDSGGGEITVGDDNTLTINSTNGNTFDFSGDIWSASDGAGASSLIKTGDGEQILTGNVNLAGASSGWADILEGTLTFNPDLGKTQSVEYVKNSSGTPTLKLDNTGIGSGQIVELGFANITSAQTFSGGVTLGGSNGTSNKIKIASGATDYSKEQIFSGAITGGNTLVKDGAGRLVLTGDSTSSFTGNITVDDGTLVIGNGSGDGSNLDSDNTITINKGKLEIADNESVTLTAQGGTGKSIIGGKGTIAAATIGNGAGEIDYISPGRGITSSLTPSQKAVDYDASGSDSIGDFTVTSLTLNGGSVYDWQIDDFTGGAGNAGSKYDVLKFNSLSFESGQQVNINIMAIRDSNGTAGYPDNGANILNAYAGTNGFLFLDSQSGSHATNGPTSAGDASSYFNIRSDDFSYNVGNWYGDWGVYYDGSGDFYLTYSAVPEPSTYVMVTGLFLLPGWRWIRRLRANGKESEKTEA
;
A
#
# COMPACT_ATOMS: atom_id res chain seq x y z
N MET A 1 -83.11 19.64 23.64
CA MET A 1 -82.37 18.68 24.48
C MET A 1 -82.10 17.41 23.65
N VAL A 2 -81.38 17.53 22.53
CA VAL A 2 -80.97 16.40 21.67
C VAL A 2 -79.73 16.85 20.90
N PHE A 3 -78.58 16.92 21.58
CA PHE A 3 -77.26 17.11 20.97
C PHE A 3 -76.23 16.71 22.02
N GLU A 4 -76.02 15.39 22.21
CA GLU A 4 -74.84 14.85 22.92
C GLU A 4 -74.71 13.31 22.87
N GLY A 5 -75.36 12.62 21.93
CA GLY A 5 -75.36 11.15 21.87
C GLY A 5 -74.35 10.49 20.92
N ASN A 6 -73.91 11.19 19.87
CA ASN A 6 -73.26 10.53 18.70
C ASN A 6 -71.76 10.75 18.57
N ILE A 7 -71.13 11.61 19.38
CA ILE A 7 -69.66 11.85 19.32
C ILE A 7 -68.89 10.87 20.23
N VAL A 8 -69.50 10.42 21.33
CA VAL A 8 -68.86 9.50 22.29
C VAL A 8 -68.74 8.07 21.73
N ILE A 9 -69.70 7.62 20.93
CA ILE A 9 -69.71 6.25 20.38
C ILE A 9 -68.68 6.09 19.23
N ALA A 10 -68.44 7.14 18.42
CA ALA A 10 -67.46 7.10 17.35
C ALA A 10 -66.01 7.19 17.85
N GLN A 11 -65.76 7.92 18.95
CA GLN A 11 -64.44 7.94 19.59
C GLN A 11 -64.15 6.69 20.43
N MET A 12 -65.14 6.12 21.14
CA MET A 12 -64.96 4.83 21.82
C MET A 12 -64.72 3.67 20.86
N SER A 13 -65.36 3.64 19.69
CA SER A 13 -65.15 2.58 18.69
C SER A 13 -63.80 2.70 17.96
N ARG A 14 -63.22 3.91 17.84
CA ARG A 14 -61.85 4.13 17.34
C ARG A 14 -60.79 3.81 18.40
N CYS A 15 -61.02 4.17 19.67
CA CYS A 15 -60.14 3.75 20.77
C CYS A 15 -60.17 2.23 21.01
N LEU A 16 -61.32 1.55 20.89
CA LEU A 16 -61.37 0.09 21.02
C LEU A 16 -60.69 -0.64 19.85
N LYS A 17 -60.74 -0.10 18.63
CA LYS A 17 -60.03 -0.69 17.47
C LYS A 17 -58.52 -0.47 17.53
N TYR A 18 -58.06 0.70 17.96
CA TYR A 18 -56.63 0.92 18.21
C TYR A 18 -56.13 0.15 19.43
N SER A 19 -56.92 0.06 20.50
CA SER A 19 -56.55 -0.71 21.69
C SER A 19 -56.58 -2.21 21.41
N ALA A 20 -57.48 -2.72 20.56
CA ALA A 20 -57.52 -4.14 20.17
C ALA A 20 -56.43 -4.48 19.14
N SER A 21 -56.05 -3.58 18.23
CA SER A 21 -54.93 -3.78 17.31
C SER A 21 -53.58 -3.65 18.01
N ILE A 22 -53.44 -2.75 19.01
CA ILE A 22 -52.26 -2.68 19.87
C ILE A 22 -52.22 -3.88 20.82
N PHE A 23 -53.35 -4.31 21.41
CA PHE A 23 -53.37 -5.55 22.20
C PHE A 23 -53.08 -6.79 21.37
N LEU A 24 -53.52 -6.86 20.10
CA LEU A 24 -53.26 -8.00 19.23
C LEU A 24 -51.82 -8.00 18.68
N PHE A 25 -51.24 -6.82 18.41
CA PHE A 25 -49.81 -6.71 18.09
C PHE A 25 -48.93 -7.03 19.31
N VAL A 26 -49.31 -6.55 20.50
CA VAL A 26 -48.60 -6.85 21.76
C VAL A 26 -48.81 -8.30 22.19
N LEU A 27 -49.97 -8.93 21.94
CA LEU A 27 -50.16 -10.37 22.19
C LEU A 27 -49.38 -11.23 21.19
N ILE A 28 -49.33 -10.83 19.91
CA ILE A 28 -48.54 -11.57 18.89
C ILE A 28 -47.04 -11.42 19.18
N PHE A 29 -46.57 -10.24 19.61
CA PHE A 29 -45.18 -10.03 20.06
C PHE A 29 -44.85 -10.71 21.39
N ALA A 30 -45.79 -10.78 22.35
CA ALA A 30 -45.58 -11.50 23.61
C ALA A 30 -45.62 -13.03 23.41
N MET A 31 -46.35 -13.52 22.40
CA MET A 31 -46.46 -14.96 22.12
C MET A 31 -45.26 -15.54 21.37
N ASP A 32 -44.48 -14.75 20.62
CA ASP A 32 -43.27 -15.26 19.95
C ASP A 32 -42.10 -15.53 20.92
N VAL A 33 -42.13 -14.96 22.14
CA VAL A 33 -41.05 -15.12 23.13
C VAL A 33 -41.44 -16.07 24.28
N GLN A 34 -42.70 -16.14 24.69
CA GLN A 34 -43.15 -16.88 25.90
C GLN A 34 -43.17 -18.43 25.80
N GLY A 35 -42.51 -19.03 24.80
CA GLY A 35 -42.58 -20.47 24.54
C GLY A 35 -41.28 -21.15 24.13
N GLN A 36 -40.13 -20.47 24.20
CA GLN A 36 -38.88 -21.09 23.76
C GLN A 36 -38.37 -22.15 24.72
N ALA A 37 -38.03 -23.32 24.16
CA ALA A 37 -37.29 -24.35 24.87
C ALA A 37 -35.90 -23.81 25.26
N PRO A 38 -35.36 -24.18 26.43
CA PRO A 38 -34.02 -23.79 26.83
C PRO A 38 -33.00 -24.31 25.82
N ILE A 39 -32.04 -23.48 25.44
CA ILE A 39 -30.94 -23.85 24.53
C ILE A 39 -29.75 -24.28 25.41
N ASN A 40 -29.27 -25.50 25.20
CA ASN A 40 -28.11 -26.04 25.89
C ASN A 40 -26.97 -26.22 24.89
N ILE A 41 -25.82 -25.63 25.21
CA ILE A 41 -24.61 -25.69 24.40
C ILE A 41 -23.52 -26.31 25.24
N LYS A 42 -22.92 -27.38 24.73
CA LYS A 42 -21.83 -28.05 25.42
C LYS A 42 -20.54 -27.88 24.63
N TRP A 43 -19.48 -27.46 25.31
CA TRP A 43 -18.26 -27.06 24.62
C TRP A 43 -17.00 -27.33 25.44
N GLY A 44 -15.91 -27.75 24.78
CA GLY A 44 -14.67 -28.16 25.43
C GLY A 44 -13.65 -28.81 24.50
N VAL A 45 -12.60 -29.41 25.08
CA VAL A 45 -11.53 -30.07 24.30
C VAL A 45 -12.01 -31.37 23.66
N HIS A 46 -12.75 -32.21 24.39
CA HIS A 46 -13.17 -33.56 23.96
C HIS A 46 -14.49 -34.02 24.60
N ASP A 47 -15.02 -35.14 24.10
CA ASP A 47 -16.25 -35.73 24.64
C ASP A 47 -16.00 -36.60 25.90
N HIS A 48 -17.04 -36.63 26.72
CA HIS A 48 -17.25 -37.23 28.03
C HIS A 48 -16.60 -38.61 28.34
N SER A 49 -16.14 -39.37 27.35
CA SER A 49 -15.82 -40.80 27.49
C SER A 49 -14.39 -41.07 27.98
N SER A 50 -13.57 -40.03 28.11
CA SER A 50 -12.19 -40.13 28.53
C SER A 50 -11.73 -38.85 29.25
N ALA A 51 -12.37 -38.41 30.33
CA ALA A 51 -11.82 -37.40 31.28
C ALA A 51 -11.25 -38.10 32.53
N PRO A 52 -10.25 -37.59 33.29
CA PRO A 52 -9.53 -38.36 34.32
C PRO A 52 -10.47 -38.94 35.39
N SER A 53 -10.15 -40.11 35.96
CA SER A 53 -11.05 -40.96 36.76
C SER A 53 -11.70 -40.32 37.98
N ASP A 54 -11.17 -39.21 38.46
CA ASP A 54 -11.72 -38.51 39.60
C ASP A 54 -12.63 -37.33 39.21
N PHE A 55 -12.40 -36.75 38.01
CA PHE A 55 -13.40 -35.95 37.28
C PHE A 55 -14.64 -36.79 36.90
N GLN A 56 -14.44 -38.11 36.70
CA GLN A 56 -15.49 -39.09 36.42
C GLN A 56 -16.33 -39.47 37.66
N ARG A 57 -15.88 -39.21 38.90
CA ARG A 57 -16.36 -39.96 40.07
C ARG A 57 -17.67 -39.47 40.68
N ASN A 58 -18.16 -38.29 40.31
CA ASN A 58 -19.40 -37.73 40.87
C ASN A 58 -20.57 -37.59 39.89
N PHE A 59 -20.39 -37.86 38.59
CA PHE A 59 -21.38 -37.48 37.57
C PHE A 59 -21.50 -38.47 36.40
N PHE A 60 -21.91 -39.74 36.65
CA PHE A 60 -22.32 -40.78 35.66
C PHE A 60 -21.23 -41.78 35.17
N ALA A 61 -21.67 -42.94 34.65
CA ALA A 61 -20.89 -44.19 34.52
C ALA A 61 -20.08 -44.37 33.20
N SER A 62 -18.88 -44.94 33.36
CA SER A 62 -17.67 -45.12 32.49
C SER A 62 -17.78 -45.84 31.11
N PRO A 63 -16.83 -45.60 30.16
CA PRO A 63 -15.58 -46.39 30.01
C PRO A 63 -14.26 -45.57 30.11
N ALA A 64 -13.10 -46.21 29.93
CA ALA A 64 -11.76 -45.77 30.36
C ALA A 64 -10.86 -45.20 29.24
N TRP A 65 -9.98 -44.27 29.61
CA TRP A 65 -8.87 -43.75 28.79
C TRP A 65 -7.94 -44.87 28.31
N THR A 66 -7.60 -44.85 27.02
CA THR A 66 -6.34 -45.42 26.55
C THR A 66 -5.43 -44.26 26.15
N SER A 67 -4.24 -44.19 26.75
CA SER A 67 -3.22 -43.17 26.46
C SER A 67 -2.95 -43.08 24.95
N LEU A 68 -3.43 -42.02 24.31
CA LEU A 68 -2.99 -41.60 22.98
C LEU A 68 -1.96 -40.48 23.18
N ALA A 69 -0.87 -40.53 22.42
CA ALA A 69 0.32 -39.72 22.63
C ALA A 69 0.23 -38.30 22.02
N ASP A 70 -0.93 -37.92 21.48
CA ASP A 70 -1.11 -36.72 20.66
C ASP A 70 -2.37 -35.93 21.09
N VAL A 71 -2.45 -35.51 22.36
CA VAL A 71 -3.51 -34.60 22.83
C VAL A 71 -2.93 -33.19 22.80
N GLN A 72 -3.43 -32.32 21.91
CA GLN A 72 -3.09 -30.90 21.95
C GLN A 72 -3.81 -30.24 23.13
N GLU A 73 -3.03 -29.67 24.04
CA GLU A 73 -3.49 -29.05 25.28
C GLU A 73 -3.43 -27.51 25.16
N ILE A 74 -4.45 -26.80 25.66
CA ILE A 74 -4.45 -25.33 25.77
C ILE A 74 -3.33 -24.81 26.71
N SER A 75 -2.60 -25.63 27.43
CA SER A 75 -1.47 -25.23 28.30
C SER A 75 -0.17 -24.91 27.58
N GLU A 76 -0.02 -25.28 26.31
CA GLU A 76 1.09 -24.83 25.45
C GLU A 76 0.98 -23.33 25.08
N LEU A 77 0.06 -22.59 25.74
CA LEU A 77 -0.35 -21.22 25.42
C LEU A 77 0.39 -20.08 26.10
N THR A 78 1.45 -20.33 26.88
CA THR A 78 2.31 -19.23 27.36
C THR A 78 3.45 -18.97 26.38
N LEU A 79 3.80 -17.70 26.17
CA LEU A 79 4.94 -17.21 25.35
C LEU A 79 6.31 -17.87 25.63
N SER A 80 6.45 -18.74 26.65
CA SER A 80 7.74 -19.28 27.09
C SER A 80 7.95 -20.79 26.88
N GLY A 81 6.96 -21.54 26.41
CA GLY A 81 7.09 -23.00 26.22
C GLY A 81 7.50 -23.75 27.50
N ALA A 82 7.17 -23.22 28.69
CA ALA A 82 7.57 -23.82 29.96
C ALA A 82 6.68 -25.04 30.28
N SER A 83 7.32 -26.17 30.59
CA SER A 83 6.68 -27.44 30.90
C SER A 83 5.90 -27.43 32.23
N SER A 84 4.62 -27.84 32.16
CA SER A 84 3.87 -28.74 33.07
C SER A 84 4.09 -28.67 34.59
N SER A 85 4.38 -27.50 35.15
CA SER A 85 4.49 -27.37 36.60
C SER A 85 3.80 -26.11 37.13
N PHE A 86 2.62 -26.35 37.70
CA PHE A 86 1.94 -25.50 38.67
C PHE A 86 1.87 -24.02 38.27
N ILE A 87 0.91 -23.68 37.41
CA ILE A 87 0.61 -22.30 37.05
C ILE A 87 -0.03 -21.61 38.28
N PRO A 88 0.61 -20.60 38.90
CA PRO A 88 0.02 -19.82 39.99
C PRO A 88 -1.30 -19.17 39.56
N ALA A 89 -2.18 -18.83 40.51
CA ALA A 89 -3.47 -18.17 40.21
C ALA A 89 -3.37 -16.83 39.44
N ALA A 90 -2.17 -16.28 39.32
CA ALA A 90 -1.84 -15.08 38.56
C ALA A 90 -1.53 -15.35 37.07
N ASP A 91 -1.39 -16.59 36.62
CA ASP A 91 -0.93 -16.94 35.27
C ASP A 91 -2.00 -17.76 34.49
N GLN A 92 -3.29 -17.54 34.80
CA GLN A 92 -4.41 -18.34 34.27
C GLN A 92 -4.92 -17.85 32.91
N ASN A 93 -5.17 -18.78 31.99
CA ASN A 93 -5.82 -18.46 30.71
C ASN A 93 -7.32 -18.18 30.92
N LEU A 94 -7.87 -17.24 30.14
CA LEU A 94 -9.29 -16.92 30.14
C LEU A 94 -9.97 -17.48 28.90
N ILE A 95 -11.25 -17.79 28.99
CA ILE A 95 -12.05 -18.30 27.87
C ILE A 95 -13.49 -17.81 27.95
N GLU A 96 -14.11 -17.65 26.79
CA GLU A 96 -15.53 -17.27 26.67
C GLU A 96 -16.15 -17.81 25.37
N LEU A 97 -17.47 -17.95 25.39
CA LEU A 97 -18.32 -18.28 24.25
C LEU A 97 -18.89 -16.97 23.67
N GLY A 98 -18.99 -16.89 22.35
CA GLY A 98 -19.50 -15.69 21.66
C GLY A 98 -19.88 -15.94 20.21
N PHE A 99 -20.26 -14.86 19.54
CA PHE A 99 -20.55 -14.82 18.11
C PHE A 99 -19.98 -13.54 17.49
N PHE A 100 -19.91 -13.47 16.16
CA PHE A 100 -19.59 -12.24 15.46
C PHE A 100 -20.85 -11.47 15.07
N ASP A 101 -20.95 -10.23 15.52
CA ASP A 101 -22.01 -9.28 15.18
C ASP A 101 -21.66 -8.53 13.90
N THR A 102 -22.47 -8.68 12.87
CA THR A 102 -22.24 -8.09 11.55
C THR A 102 -22.82 -6.69 11.40
N ASP A 103 -23.52 -6.18 12.41
CA ASP A 103 -23.85 -4.75 12.42
C ASP A 103 -22.58 -3.94 12.68
N ASN A 104 -22.33 -2.97 11.80
CA ASN A 104 -21.12 -2.16 11.78
C ASN A 104 -21.28 -0.85 12.58
N ALA A 105 -22.44 -0.66 13.21
CA ALA A 105 -22.67 0.44 14.14
C ALA A 105 -21.85 0.23 15.43
N ALA A 106 -21.45 1.32 16.07
CA ALA A 106 -20.74 1.24 17.34
C ALA A 106 -21.56 0.42 18.33
N ASN A 107 -20.95 -0.59 18.95
CA ASN A 107 -21.55 -1.32 20.06
C ASN A 107 -21.54 -0.39 21.27
N THR A 108 -22.31 0.69 21.25
CA THR A 108 -22.82 1.23 22.50
C THR A 108 -23.63 0.10 23.08
N GLU A 109 -23.08 -0.58 24.11
CA GLU A 109 -23.85 -1.57 24.85
C GLU A 109 -25.22 -0.97 25.13
N ASN A 110 -26.26 -1.61 24.59
CA ASN A 110 -27.61 -1.16 24.79
C ASN A 110 -27.96 -1.45 26.26
N THR A 111 -27.58 -0.50 27.12
CA THR A 111 -27.90 -0.50 28.54
C THR A 111 -29.31 0.02 28.80
N SER A 112 -30.04 0.40 27.74
CA SER A 112 -31.41 0.88 27.84
C SER A 112 -32.36 -0.27 28.17
N VAL A 113 -33.53 0.08 28.70
CA VAL A 113 -34.57 -0.88 29.09
C VAL A 113 -35.37 -1.37 27.87
N ASP A 114 -35.01 -0.95 26.64
CA ASP A 114 -35.85 -1.11 25.44
C ASP A 114 -35.86 -2.55 24.86
N GLN A 115 -34.96 -3.44 25.32
CA GLN A 115 -34.90 -4.87 24.93
C GLN A 115 -35.09 -5.11 23.42
N SER A 116 -34.65 -4.21 22.55
CA SER A 116 -35.04 -4.15 21.13
C SER A 116 -34.15 -4.99 20.20
N SER A 117 -33.06 -5.57 20.72
CA SER A 117 -31.97 -6.27 20.01
C SER A 117 -31.51 -5.57 18.72
N ASP A 118 -30.43 -4.79 18.84
CA ASP A 118 -29.77 -4.13 17.69
C ASP A 118 -28.67 -5.00 17.05
N TYR A 119 -28.37 -6.17 17.63
CA TYR A 119 -27.32 -7.09 17.16
C TYR A 119 -27.77 -7.88 15.91
N VAL A 120 -26.84 -8.13 14.98
CA VAL A 120 -27.06 -8.93 13.77
C VAL A 120 -26.04 -10.08 13.69
N PRO A 121 -26.36 -11.25 14.28
CA PRO A 121 -25.44 -12.39 14.30
C PRO A 121 -25.02 -12.86 12.91
N ASN A 122 -23.75 -13.25 12.78
CA ASN A 122 -23.22 -13.82 11.55
C ASN A 122 -23.82 -15.21 11.27
N THR A 123 -24.36 -15.38 10.07
CA THR A 123 -24.96 -16.63 9.58
C THR A 123 -24.25 -17.18 8.34
N SER A 124 -23.08 -16.63 8.00
CA SER A 124 -22.33 -16.99 6.78
C SER A 124 -21.23 -18.00 7.09
N SER A 125 -21.33 -19.19 6.50
CA SER A 125 -20.31 -20.24 6.62
C SER A 125 -19.02 -19.96 5.84
N SER A 126 -19.04 -19.03 4.88
CA SER A 126 -17.86 -18.67 4.08
C SER A 126 -17.04 -17.53 4.70
N THR A 127 -17.54 -16.90 5.76
CA THR A 127 -16.91 -15.74 6.42
C THR A 127 -17.18 -15.81 7.92
N LEU A 128 -16.68 -16.86 8.60
CA LEU A 128 -17.02 -17.14 10.01
C LEU A 128 -16.66 -16.00 10.97
N PHE A 129 -15.58 -15.28 10.69
CA PHE A 129 -15.08 -14.16 11.50
C PHE A 129 -15.61 -12.79 11.05
N ARG A 130 -16.65 -12.75 10.21
CA ARG A 130 -17.26 -11.49 9.76
C ARG A 130 -18.04 -10.84 10.89
N GLY A 131 -17.70 -9.61 11.22
CA GLY A 131 -18.32 -8.81 12.27
C GLY A 131 -17.37 -8.50 13.44
N ARG A 132 -17.97 -8.13 14.56
CA ARG A 132 -17.31 -7.87 15.84
C ARG A 132 -17.61 -8.97 16.83
N TRP A 133 -16.58 -9.46 17.50
CA TRP A 133 -16.77 -10.46 18.54
C TRP A 133 -17.65 -9.92 19.68
N THR A 134 -18.71 -10.66 19.99
CA THR A 134 -19.70 -10.32 20.99
C THR A 134 -19.88 -11.53 21.93
N PRO A 135 -19.41 -11.42 23.19
CA PRO A 135 -19.44 -12.56 24.11
C PRO A 135 -20.86 -12.80 24.65
N ILE A 136 -21.18 -14.05 24.93
CA ILE A 136 -22.46 -14.51 25.52
C ILE A 136 -22.26 -15.29 26.83
N THR A 137 -21.01 -15.36 27.31
CA THR A 137 -20.62 -15.83 28.64
C THR A 137 -19.59 -14.87 29.22
N ASN A 138 -19.51 -14.77 30.55
CA ASN A 138 -18.42 -14.03 31.20
C ASN A 138 -17.06 -14.71 30.94
N LEU A 139 -15.98 -13.93 31.03
CA LEU A 139 -14.62 -14.46 31.01
C LEU A 139 -14.44 -15.48 32.14
N THR A 140 -14.10 -16.71 31.75
CA THR A 140 -13.97 -17.86 32.66
C THR A 140 -12.52 -18.33 32.69
N LYS A 141 -11.99 -18.66 33.87
CA LYS A 141 -10.63 -19.18 34.03
C LYS A 141 -10.55 -20.67 33.70
N ILE A 142 -9.48 -21.08 33.01
CA ILE A 142 -9.16 -22.49 32.72
C ILE A 142 -7.71 -22.82 33.09
N GLY A 143 -7.41 -24.11 33.29
CA GLY A 143 -6.07 -24.59 33.68
C GLY A 143 -5.80 -24.63 35.19
N TYR A 144 -6.76 -25.07 36.00
CA TYR A 144 -6.60 -25.25 37.45
C TYR A 144 -6.70 -26.73 37.86
N ASP A 145 -5.81 -27.18 38.76
CA ASP A 145 -5.87 -28.48 39.43
C ASP A 145 -7.02 -28.53 40.45
N TYR A 146 -7.98 -29.45 40.29
CA TYR A 146 -9.11 -29.56 41.21
C TYR A 146 -8.71 -30.32 42.49
N GLY A 147 -8.50 -29.59 43.59
CA GLY A 147 -8.22 -30.17 44.90
C GLY A 147 -6.81 -30.76 45.00
N SER A 148 -6.68 -32.08 45.15
CA SER A 148 -5.38 -32.79 45.17
C SER A 148 -5.06 -33.49 43.85
N GLU A 149 -5.88 -33.28 42.83
CA GLU A 149 -5.82 -33.99 41.56
C GLU A 149 -5.26 -33.06 40.50
N SER A 150 -4.20 -33.53 39.83
CA SER A 150 -3.61 -32.82 38.71
C SER A 150 -4.51 -32.99 37.50
N ILE A 151 -5.10 -31.89 37.03
CA ILE A 151 -5.78 -31.83 35.74
C ILE A 151 -4.70 -31.39 34.77
N GLY A 152 -4.52 -32.13 33.66
CA GLY A 152 -3.66 -31.66 32.58
C GLY A 152 -4.12 -30.26 32.18
N ASP A 153 -3.33 -29.26 32.54
CA ASP A 153 -2.89 -28.17 31.69
C ASP A 153 -3.72 -28.10 30.39
N GLY A 154 -4.65 -27.14 30.28
CA GLY A 154 -5.42 -26.90 29.04
C GLY A 154 -6.68 -27.74 28.79
N LEU A 155 -7.08 -28.63 29.70
CA LEU A 155 -8.36 -29.35 29.59
C LEU A 155 -9.53 -28.55 30.18
N PHE A 156 -10.62 -28.39 29.42
CA PHE A 156 -11.85 -27.72 29.89
C PHE A 156 -13.12 -28.30 29.25
N TRP A 157 -14.23 -28.16 29.97
CA TRP A 157 -15.57 -28.55 29.53
C TRP A 157 -16.64 -27.70 30.21
N PHE A 158 -17.58 -27.20 29.42
CA PHE A 158 -18.68 -26.36 29.88
C PHE A 158 -20.02 -26.81 29.30
N ASN A 159 -21.08 -26.61 30.08
CA ASN A 159 -22.46 -26.69 29.62
C ASN A 159 -23.12 -25.34 29.90
N THR A 160 -23.37 -24.57 28.86
CA THR A 160 -24.00 -23.25 28.96
C THR A 160 -25.47 -23.39 28.60
N ARG A 161 -26.36 -22.93 29.50
CA ARG A 161 -27.80 -23.00 29.32
C ARG A 161 -28.41 -21.61 29.20
N PHE A 162 -29.08 -21.37 28.10
CA PHE A 162 -29.86 -20.16 27.85
C PHE A 162 -31.34 -20.49 28.05
N ALA A 163 -31.97 -19.92 29.08
CA ALA A 163 -33.38 -20.15 29.37
C ALA A 163 -34.07 -18.83 29.76
N GLN A 164 -35.31 -18.64 29.32
CA GLN A 164 -36.18 -17.64 29.93
C GLN A 164 -36.80 -18.27 31.18
N ASP A 165 -36.52 -17.71 32.35
CA ASP A 165 -37.05 -18.27 33.59
C ASP A 165 -38.52 -17.88 33.77
N GLY A 166 -39.41 -18.87 33.64
CA GLY A 166 -40.83 -18.73 33.97
C GLY A 166 -41.16 -19.01 35.45
N SER A 167 -40.17 -19.08 36.36
CA SER A 167 -40.36 -19.68 37.68
C SER A 167 -39.59 -19.06 38.87
N VAL A 168 -39.04 -17.85 38.79
CA VAL A 168 -38.60 -17.14 40.01
C VAL A 168 -39.58 -16.00 40.30
N ASN A 169 -40.36 -16.15 41.38
CA ASN A 169 -40.97 -15.01 42.07
C ASN A 169 -39.85 -14.16 42.68
N VAL A 170 -39.15 -13.37 41.87
CA VAL A 170 -38.42 -12.23 42.41
C VAL A 170 -39.48 -11.16 42.63
N ASN A 171 -39.68 -10.76 43.88
CA ASN A 171 -40.39 -9.51 44.21
C ASN A 171 -39.53 -8.29 43.82
N ASP A 172 -38.96 -8.27 42.62
CA ASP A 172 -38.42 -7.09 41.98
C ASP A 172 -38.83 -7.11 40.51
N ASN A 173 -39.37 -5.97 40.09
CA ASN A 173 -40.15 -5.82 38.86
C ASN A 173 -39.40 -6.26 37.59
N GLY A 174 -40.01 -7.19 36.83
CA GLY A 174 -39.93 -7.23 35.36
C GLY A 174 -38.86 -8.13 34.75
N ASP A 175 -39.23 -9.41 34.57
CA ASP A 175 -38.87 -10.36 33.49
C ASP A 175 -37.41 -10.35 32.98
N ALA A 176 -36.58 -11.23 33.55
CA ALA A 176 -35.16 -11.41 33.24
C ALA A 176 -34.91 -12.72 32.46
N THR A 177 -34.09 -12.67 31.41
CA THR A 177 -33.33 -13.84 30.94
C THR A 177 -32.15 -13.94 31.87
N GLU A 178 -32.01 -15.08 32.51
CA GLU A 178 -30.77 -15.46 33.16
C GLU A 178 -30.06 -16.40 32.18
N SER A 179 -28.83 -16.05 31.77
CA SER A 179 -27.93 -17.08 31.24
C SER A 179 -27.45 -17.86 32.44
N GLU A 180 -27.95 -19.08 32.58
CA GLU A 180 -27.53 -19.98 33.64
C GLU A 180 -26.27 -20.69 33.15
N VAL A 181 -25.10 -20.13 33.48
CA VAL A 181 -23.85 -20.89 33.38
C VAL A 181 -23.83 -21.86 34.55
N GLN A 182 -24.30 -23.09 34.34
CA GLN A 182 -24.20 -24.15 35.33
C GLN A 182 -22.76 -24.68 35.38
N ILE A 183 -21.94 -24.09 36.25
CA ILE A 183 -20.71 -24.74 36.73
C ILE A 183 -21.15 -25.68 37.85
N ASN A 184 -21.10 -27.00 37.63
CA ASN A 184 -21.64 -27.97 38.59
C ASN A 184 -20.51 -28.77 39.27
N PRO A 185 -19.79 -28.22 40.29
CA PRO A 185 -18.93 -29.02 41.13
C PRO A 185 -19.77 -29.59 42.29
N GLY A 186 -20.16 -30.88 42.22
CA GLY A 186 -20.91 -31.55 43.30
C GLY A 186 -20.12 -31.58 44.62
N THR A 187 -20.70 -31.60 45.83
CA THR A 187 -22.06 -31.91 46.29
C THR A 187 -22.28 -31.28 47.68
N SER A 188 -23.36 -30.50 47.83
CA SER A 188 -24.18 -30.27 49.04
C SER A 188 -24.79 -28.87 48.97
N ASN A 189 -25.98 -28.73 48.37
CA ASN A 189 -26.85 -27.53 48.47
C ASN A 189 -26.16 -26.16 48.41
N GLN A 190 -25.06 -26.05 47.67
CA GLN A 190 -24.52 -24.79 47.19
C GLN A 190 -24.44 -24.96 45.68
N LEU A 191 -25.53 -24.54 45.04
CA LEU A 191 -25.45 -23.93 43.73
C LEU A 191 -24.37 -22.85 43.89
N LEU A 192 -23.17 -23.10 43.38
CA LEU A 192 -22.35 -21.97 42.96
C LEU A 192 -23.05 -21.49 41.69
N PHE A 193 -24.12 -20.73 41.92
CA PHE A 193 -24.39 -19.62 41.04
C PHE A 193 -23.03 -18.93 40.87
N ASP A 194 -22.56 -18.71 39.65
CA ASP A 194 -21.96 -17.39 39.49
C ASP A 194 -23.14 -16.43 39.71
N GLU A 195 -23.41 -16.12 40.98
CA GLU A 195 -24.35 -15.07 41.36
C GLU A 195 -23.66 -13.76 41.04
N LEU A 196 -23.21 -13.55 39.78
CA LEU A 196 -22.43 -12.38 39.41
C LEU A 196 -21.44 -12.04 40.54
N ASP A 197 -20.70 -13.04 41.06
CA ASP A 197 -20.26 -13.02 42.46
C ASP A 197 -19.06 -12.07 42.59
N GLY A 198 -19.39 -10.79 42.70
CA GLY A 198 -18.74 -9.81 43.55
C GLY A 198 -17.33 -9.35 43.21
N ASP A 199 -16.60 -9.97 42.28
CA ASP A 199 -15.32 -9.42 41.78
C ASP A 199 -15.56 -8.59 40.51
N ASN A 200 -16.24 -7.46 40.76
CA ASN A 200 -16.74 -6.46 39.82
C ASN A 200 -15.66 -5.82 38.95
N SER A 201 -15.36 -6.40 37.78
CA SER A 201 -14.83 -5.56 36.70
C SER A 201 -15.33 -5.83 35.29
N GLN A 202 -15.76 -7.05 34.90
CA GLN A 202 -16.20 -7.32 33.52
C GLN A 202 -17.32 -8.39 33.40
N SER A 203 -18.40 -8.28 34.18
CA SER A 203 -19.59 -9.11 33.98
C SER A 203 -20.47 -8.56 32.85
N ILE A 204 -20.94 -9.43 31.95
CA ILE A 204 -21.91 -9.03 30.93
C ILE A 204 -23.20 -8.60 31.65
N GLY A 205 -23.61 -7.36 31.45
CA GLY A 205 -24.86 -6.85 32.05
C GLY A 205 -26.07 -7.68 31.61
N LYS A 206 -27.00 -7.96 32.53
CA LYS A 206 -28.22 -8.77 32.25
C LYS A 206 -28.95 -8.34 30.98
N ASN A 207 -29.11 -7.03 30.75
CA ASN A 207 -29.79 -6.49 29.57
C ASN A 207 -28.99 -6.74 28.27
N ALA A 208 -27.67 -6.56 28.32
CA ALA A 208 -26.81 -6.81 27.16
C ALA A 208 -26.84 -8.30 26.78
N LEU A 209 -26.83 -9.20 27.77
CA LEU A 209 -26.96 -10.63 27.54
C LEU A 209 -28.33 -11.01 26.96
N TRP A 210 -29.42 -10.41 27.49
CA TRP A 210 -30.76 -10.57 26.94
C TRP A 210 -30.80 -10.20 25.46
N ASP A 211 -30.31 -9.02 25.10
CA ASP A 211 -30.37 -8.52 23.72
C ASP A 211 -29.55 -9.37 22.75
N ARG A 212 -28.37 -9.83 23.18
CA ARG A 212 -27.51 -10.75 22.42
C ARG A 212 -28.19 -12.08 22.17
N THR A 213 -28.74 -12.71 23.22
CA THR A 213 -29.46 -13.99 23.10
C THR A 213 -30.74 -13.86 22.28
N LYS A 214 -31.47 -12.75 22.44
CA LYS A 214 -32.67 -12.45 21.64
C LYS A 214 -32.34 -12.34 20.15
N ALA A 215 -31.22 -11.70 19.80
CA ALA A 215 -30.77 -11.61 18.41
C ALA A 215 -30.38 -12.97 17.83
N LEU A 216 -29.66 -13.80 18.60
CA LEU A 216 -29.27 -15.17 18.20
C LEU A 216 -30.48 -16.06 17.94
N VAL A 217 -31.46 -16.02 18.83
CA VAL A 217 -32.74 -16.72 18.69
C VAL A 217 -33.56 -16.20 17.51
N GLY A 218 -33.59 -14.89 17.33
CA GLY A 218 -34.43 -14.20 16.35
C GLY A 218 -33.86 -14.21 14.93
N ALA A 219 -32.65 -14.74 14.72
CA ALA A 219 -32.02 -14.80 13.43
C ALA A 219 -32.80 -15.67 12.44
N SER A 220 -32.82 -15.26 11.17
CA SER A 220 -33.57 -15.98 10.11
C SER A 220 -32.96 -17.33 9.70
N SER A 221 -31.77 -17.64 10.21
CA SER A 221 -30.97 -18.83 9.95
C SER A 221 -30.04 -19.05 11.14
N ASP A 222 -29.61 -20.29 11.36
CA ASP A 222 -28.80 -20.67 12.51
C ASP A 222 -27.49 -19.85 12.57
N PRO A 223 -27.30 -18.98 13.58
CA PRO A 223 -26.09 -18.19 13.74
C PRO A 223 -24.88 -19.04 14.10
N TYR A 224 -23.71 -18.62 13.63
CA TYR A 224 -22.46 -19.25 14.00
C TYR A 224 -21.94 -18.73 15.35
N ILE A 225 -21.48 -19.66 16.18
CA ILE A 225 -20.87 -19.37 17.49
C ILE A 225 -19.46 -19.93 17.55
N GLY A 226 -18.66 -19.40 18.47
CA GLY A 226 -17.27 -19.81 18.63
C GLY A 226 -16.75 -19.66 20.04
N ILE A 227 -15.48 -19.98 20.17
CA ILE A 227 -14.73 -19.97 21.43
C ILE A 227 -13.60 -18.97 21.28
N ARG A 228 -13.48 -18.01 22.21
CA ARG A 228 -12.31 -17.14 22.31
C ARG A 228 -11.55 -17.46 23.58
N PHE A 229 -10.24 -17.58 23.45
CA PHE A 229 -9.35 -17.84 24.56
C PHE A 229 -8.25 -16.77 24.63
N TYR A 230 -7.78 -16.50 25.83
CA TYR A 230 -6.84 -15.43 26.13
C TYR A 230 -5.68 -15.96 26.97
N ASP A 231 -4.47 -15.51 26.64
CA ASP A 231 -3.31 -15.53 27.52
C ASP A 231 -3.26 -14.18 28.27
N ALA A 232 -3.65 -14.21 29.55
CA ALA A 232 -3.77 -13.04 30.39
C ALA A 232 -3.19 -13.31 31.79
N PRO A 233 -2.22 -12.53 32.28
CA PRO A 233 -1.64 -12.70 33.61
C PRO A 233 -2.53 -12.13 34.73
N SER A 234 -3.82 -11.88 34.47
CA SER A 234 -4.77 -11.35 35.45
C SER A 234 -6.22 -11.55 34.97
N ASN A 235 -7.19 -11.30 35.85
CA ASN A 235 -8.62 -11.36 35.52
C ASN A 235 -9.09 -10.20 34.62
N SER A 236 -8.17 -9.38 34.11
CA SER A 236 -8.47 -8.24 33.25
C SER A 236 -7.70 -8.34 31.95
N LEU A 237 -8.39 -8.03 30.86
CA LEU A 237 -7.78 -7.81 29.56
C LEU A 237 -7.01 -6.48 29.62
N VAL A 238 -5.75 -6.49 29.17
CA VAL A 238 -4.87 -5.33 29.15
C VAL A 238 -4.52 -5.00 27.71
N ASN A 239 -4.87 -3.78 27.28
CA ASN A 239 -4.62 -3.29 25.93
C ASN A 239 -3.15 -3.46 25.52
N GLY A 240 -2.91 -4.07 24.36
CA GLY A 240 -1.58 -4.32 23.79
C GLY A 240 -0.73 -5.40 24.49
N THR A 241 -1.14 -5.89 25.66
CA THR A 241 -0.39 -6.90 26.44
C THR A 241 -1.07 -8.26 26.41
N THR A 242 -2.36 -8.32 26.71
CA THR A 242 -3.12 -9.58 26.64
C THR A 242 -3.13 -10.10 25.21
N ARG A 243 -2.93 -11.41 25.04
CA ARG A 243 -3.01 -12.08 23.74
C ARG A 243 -4.25 -12.96 23.70
N TYR A 244 -4.82 -13.18 22.52
CA TYR A 244 -5.98 -14.03 22.31
C TYR A 244 -5.95 -14.68 20.93
N ASN A 245 -6.81 -15.66 20.73
CA ASN A 245 -7.25 -16.09 19.40
C ASN A 245 -8.71 -16.55 19.49
N THR A 246 -9.39 -16.60 18.35
CA THR A 246 -10.79 -17.05 18.27
C THR A 246 -10.89 -18.25 17.35
N ILE A 247 -11.64 -19.25 17.80
CA ILE A 247 -11.90 -20.49 17.10
C ILE A 247 -13.36 -20.51 16.67
N MET A 248 -13.59 -20.80 15.40
CA MET A 248 -14.90 -21.04 14.82
C MET A 248 -14.92 -22.39 14.11
N ASN A 249 -16.11 -22.94 13.85
CA ASN A 249 -16.28 -24.13 13.03
C ASN A 249 -17.57 -24.00 12.22
N THR A 250 -17.56 -24.47 10.97
CA THR A 250 -18.75 -24.46 10.11
C THR A 250 -19.91 -25.32 10.61
N ASN A 251 -19.68 -26.15 11.63
CA ASN A 251 -20.71 -26.95 12.28
C ASN A 251 -21.25 -26.31 13.56
N TRP A 252 -20.56 -25.32 14.15
CA TRP A 252 -20.94 -24.72 15.43
C TRP A 252 -21.99 -23.64 15.24
N THR A 253 -23.23 -23.99 15.54
CA THR A 253 -24.37 -23.08 15.41
C THR A 253 -25.13 -22.91 16.72
N PHE A 254 -25.83 -21.79 16.88
CA PHE A 254 -26.63 -21.51 18.07
C PHE A 254 -27.95 -22.30 18.03
N THR A 255 -27.89 -23.60 18.34
CA THR A 255 -29.04 -24.50 18.40
C THR A 255 -29.05 -25.34 19.68
N ASP A 256 -30.21 -25.87 20.10
CA ASP A 256 -30.30 -26.68 21.32
C ASP A 256 -29.66 -28.07 21.12
N GLY A 257 -28.81 -28.46 22.08
CA GLY A 257 -28.09 -29.73 22.04
C GLY A 257 -26.78 -29.68 21.25
N GLU A 258 -26.33 -28.48 20.88
CA GLU A 258 -25.07 -28.26 20.16
C GLU A 258 -23.86 -28.79 20.94
N LEU A 259 -22.94 -29.42 20.21
CA LEU A 259 -21.72 -30.04 20.74
C LEU A 259 -20.49 -29.44 20.05
N MET A 260 -19.76 -28.58 20.76
CA MET A 260 -18.58 -27.89 20.24
C MET A 260 -17.31 -28.48 20.85
N TYR A 261 -16.69 -29.43 20.15
CA TYR A 261 -15.42 -30.03 20.58
C TYR A 261 -14.26 -29.57 19.71
N LEU A 262 -13.13 -29.24 20.33
CA LEU A 262 -11.89 -28.94 19.60
C LEU A 262 -11.30 -30.21 18.94
N GLN A 263 -11.55 -31.38 19.53
CA GLN A 263 -11.07 -32.67 19.05
C GLN A 263 -12.21 -33.65 18.78
N GLU A 264 -12.02 -34.51 17.78
CA GLU A 264 -12.91 -35.62 17.46
C GLU A 264 -12.97 -36.63 18.61
N PRO A 265 -14.15 -36.88 19.19
CA PRO A 265 -14.34 -37.78 20.33
C PRO A 265 -13.75 -39.18 20.19
N ALA A 266 -13.72 -39.70 18.96
CA ALA A 266 -13.31 -41.06 18.65
C ALA A 266 -11.80 -41.22 18.46
N THR A 267 -11.08 -40.15 18.09
CA THR A 267 -9.68 -40.23 17.65
C THR A 267 -8.75 -39.31 18.44
N GLY A 268 -9.27 -38.28 19.11
CA GLY A 268 -8.47 -37.22 19.72
C GLY A 268 -7.80 -36.29 18.70
N ALA A 269 -8.05 -36.48 17.40
CA ALA A 269 -7.55 -35.60 16.35
C ALA A 269 -8.32 -34.27 16.37
N GLU A 270 -7.74 -33.20 15.84
CA GLU A 270 -8.46 -31.93 15.62
C GLU A 270 -9.79 -32.15 14.89
N ALA A 271 -10.85 -31.52 15.39
CA ALA A 271 -12.18 -31.60 14.80
C ALA A 271 -12.17 -31.11 13.35
N SER A 272 -12.97 -31.74 12.49
CA SER A 272 -13.04 -31.29 11.09
C SER A 272 -13.72 -29.92 10.98
N GLY A 273 -13.20 -29.05 10.12
CA GLY A 273 -13.80 -27.73 9.85
C GLY A 273 -13.44 -26.63 10.85
N MET A 274 -12.44 -26.87 11.70
CA MET A 274 -11.88 -25.87 12.62
C MET A 274 -11.22 -24.74 11.83
N ASP A 275 -11.53 -23.53 12.23
CA ASP A 275 -10.97 -22.31 11.65
C ASP A 275 -10.53 -21.37 12.77
N PHE A 276 -9.44 -20.63 12.53
CA PHE A 276 -8.85 -19.71 13.50
C PHE A 276 -8.84 -18.31 12.93
N GLU A 277 -9.12 -17.31 13.77
CA GLU A 277 -9.12 -15.91 13.37
C GLU A 277 -7.75 -15.48 12.83
N PHE A 278 -6.70 -16.00 13.45
CA PHE A 278 -5.34 -15.93 12.94
C PHE A 278 -4.68 -17.32 13.00
N LYS A 279 -4.33 -17.85 11.82
CA LYS A 279 -3.65 -19.15 11.67
C LYS A 279 -2.15 -18.97 11.69
N ASN A 280 -1.53 -19.25 12.83
CA ASN A 280 -0.08 -19.13 13.00
C ASN A 280 0.70 -19.96 11.97
N SER A 281 0.17 -21.12 11.57
CA SER A 281 0.76 -22.02 10.58
C SER A 281 0.97 -21.38 9.21
N ASP A 282 0.07 -20.46 8.84
CA ASP A 282 0.08 -19.82 7.51
C ASP A 282 1.23 -18.81 7.38
N TYR A 283 1.80 -18.39 8.52
CA TYR A 283 2.83 -17.36 8.59
C TYR A 283 4.15 -17.84 9.19
N SER A 284 4.38 -19.16 9.19
CA SER A 284 5.58 -19.83 9.70
C SER A 284 6.92 -19.33 9.17
N THR A 285 6.93 -18.70 7.99
CA THR A 285 8.14 -18.16 7.35
C THR A 285 8.11 -16.62 7.21
N THR A 286 7.06 -15.98 7.71
CA THR A 286 6.81 -14.55 7.54
C THR A 286 7.09 -13.82 8.85
N ARG A 287 7.71 -12.63 8.77
CA ARG A 287 8.01 -11.80 9.95
C ARG A 287 6.75 -11.07 10.42
N ILE A 288 5.95 -11.72 11.26
CA ILE A 288 4.67 -11.21 11.78
C ILE A 288 4.62 -11.33 13.32
N GLY A 289 5.77 -11.44 14.00
CA GLY A 289 5.92 -12.05 15.33
C GLY A 289 5.28 -11.33 16.53
N THR A 290 5.50 -11.90 17.72
CA THR A 290 4.96 -11.44 19.02
C THR A 290 6.05 -11.24 20.09
N ASP A 291 7.34 -11.36 19.73
CA ASP A 291 8.47 -11.47 20.68
C ASP A 291 9.70 -10.60 20.38
N GLY A 292 9.54 -9.57 19.54
CA GLY A 292 10.50 -8.45 19.46
C GLY A 292 11.80 -8.74 18.71
N SER A 293 11.90 -9.83 17.93
CA SER A 293 12.94 -9.96 16.88
C SER A 293 12.74 -11.14 15.90
N SER A 294 11.73 -12.01 16.04
CA SER A 294 11.63 -13.27 15.26
C SER A 294 10.24 -13.57 14.67
N THR A 295 10.21 -14.50 13.71
CA THR A 295 9.00 -15.26 13.33
C THR A 295 8.25 -15.76 14.56
N LEU A 296 6.92 -15.88 14.51
CA LEU A 296 6.09 -16.48 15.57
C LEU A 296 6.81 -17.66 16.23
N GLY A 297 7.11 -17.53 17.54
CA GLY A 297 8.01 -18.43 18.29
C GLY A 297 7.62 -19.91 18.26
N ASP A 298 6.31 -20.19 18.14
CA ASP A 298 5.76 -21.52 17.82
C ASP A 298 4.67 -21.42 16.73
N HIS A 299 5.11 -21.17 15.50
CA HIS A 299 4.24 -21.01 14.34
C HIS A 299 3.49 -22.27 13.92
N ASN A 300 3.82 -23.46 14.42
CA ASN A 300 3.10 -24.69 14.03
C ASN A 300 1.83 -24.91 14.86
N ASN A 301 1.63 -24.11 15.92
CA ASN A 301 0.51 -24.25 16.82
C ASN A 301 -0.54 -23.15 16.59
N ASN A 302 -1.65 -23.48 15.92
CA ASN A 302 -2.77 -22.55 15.70
C ASN A 302 -3.56 -22.25 16.97
N TYR A 303 -3.44 -23.09 17.99
CA TYR A 303 -4.04 -22.82 19.28
C TYR A 303 -3.31 -21.72 20.04
N LEU A 304 -2.14 -21.24 19.60
CA LEU A 304 -1.42 -20.12 20.23
C LEU A 304 -2.20 -18.79 20.18
N ALA A 305 -2.34 -18.14 21.34
CA ALA A 305 -2.91 -16.81 21.48
C ALA A 305 -1.88 -15.78 20.99
N THR A 306 -2.09 -15.22 19.81
CA THR A 306 -1.12 -14.34 19.14
C THR A 306 -1.66 -12.94 18.84
N ILE A 307 -2.99 -12.78 18.79
CA ILE A 307 -3.63 -11.49 18.55
C ILE A 307 -3.61 -10.68 19.85
N ALA A 308 -3.03 -9.49 19.83
CA ALA A 308 -3.10 -8.53 20.91
C ALA A 308 -4.53 -8.01 21.09
N TYR A 309 -5.00 -8.05 22.34
CA TYR A 309 -6.21 -7.38 22.73
C TYR A 309 -6.06 -5.87 22.50
N TYR A 310 -6.96 -5.32 21.67
CA TYR A 310 -7.04 -3.90 21.37
C TYR A 310 -8.41 -3.35 21.74
N ASP A 311 -8.47 -2.50 22.76
CA ASP A 311 -9.72 -1.83 23.18
C ASP A 311 -9.95 -0.50 22.46
N GLY A 312 -8.98 -0.08 21.63
CA GLY A 312 -9.03 1.18 20.92
C GLY A 312 -8.28 2.36 21.55
N GLY A 313 -7.83 2.20 22.79
CA GLY A 313 -6.99 3.17 23.49
C GLY A 313 -5.59 3.30 22.86
N SER A 314 -4.73 4.08 23.50
CA SER A 314 -3.33 4.16 23.06
C SER A 314 -2.58 2.86 23.31
N MET A 315 -1.69 2.49 22.38
CA MET A 315 -0.81 1.33 22.46
C MET A 315 0.64 1.75 22.18
N ASP A 316 1.58 1.19 22.93
CA ASP A 316 3.01 1.50 22.80
C ASP A 316 3.81 0.22 22.55
N ILE A 317 4.40 0.14 21.36
CA ILE A 317 5.08 -1.02 20.77
C ILE A 317 6.59 -0.73 20.65
N ARG A 318 7.21 -0.09 21.65
CA ARG A 318 8.62 0.39 21.56
C ARG A 318 9.71 -0.59 21.94
N ASN A 319 9.59 -1.22 23.10
CA ASN A 319 10.43 -2.32 23.61
C ASN A 319 9.97 -2.75 25.01
N SER A 320 8.73 -2.43 25.38
CA SER A 320 8.03 -3.12 26.46
C SER A 320 7.80 -4.56 26.01
N SER A 321 7.54 -5.45 26.94
CA SER A 321 7.26 -6.89 26.78
C SER A 321 6.27 -7.33 25.66
N ALA A 322 5.73 -6.41 24.86
CA ALA A 322 4.84 -6.67 23.74
C ALA A 322 5.56 -7.02 22.41
N GLY A 323 6.78 -6.51 22.15
CA GLY A 323 7.51 -6.79 20.90
C GLY A 323 6.75 -6.37 19.64
N ASP A 324 6.91 -7.13 18.54
CA ASP A 324 6.00 -7.09 17.39
C ASP A 324 4.55 -7.41 17.84
N VAL A 325 3.54 -6.81 17.20
CA VAL A 325 2.15 -6.96 17.63
C VAL A 325 1.26 -7.31 16.44
N ILE A 326 0.33 -8.24 16.65
CA ILE A 326 -0.78 -8.53 15.73
C ILE A 326 -2.06 -7.99 16.37
N VAL A 327 -2.88 -7.23 15.65
CA VAL A 327 -4.24 -6.86 16.06
C VAL A 327 -5.25 -7.41 15.07
N SER A 328 -6.43 -7.80 15.56
CA SER A 328 -7.58 -8.00 14.69
C SER A 328 -8.17 -6.66 14.30
N GLY A 329 -8.63 -6.53 13.06
CA GLY A 329 -9.03 -5.29 12.39
C GLY A 329 -9.45 -4.13 13.30
N MET A 330 -8.92 -2.94 13.03
CA MET A 330 -9.07 -1.78 13.91
C MET A 330 -10.26 -0.91 13.49
N HIS A 331 -11.16 -0.64 14.43
CA HIS A 331 -12.42 0.06 14.18
C HIS A 331 -12.39 1.57 14.53
N LYS A 332 -13.40 2.31 14.05
CA LYS A 332 -13.39 3.79 14.03
C LYS A 332 -13.79 4.37 15.38
N ASP A 333 -14.69 3.65 16.03
CA ASP A 333 -15.33 3.92 17.31
C ASP A 333 -14.50 3.44 18.51
N SER A 334 -13.34 2.85 18.28
CA SER A 334 -12.43 2.42 19.35
C SER A 334 -11.74 3.63 20.03
N GLY A 335 -12.22 4.87 19.85
CA GLY A 335 -11.75 6.04 20.60
C GLY A 335 -10.56 6.77 19.98
N GLY A 336 -10.03 6.27 18.86
CA GLY A 336 -9.00 6.98 18.07
C GLY A 336 -7.66 7.12 18.80
N GLY A 337 -7.28 6.12 19.60
CA GLY A 337 -6.03 6.10 20.34
C GLY A 337 -4.78 6.18 19.44
N GLU A 338 -3.66 6.51 20.07
CA GLU A 338 -2.36 6.58 19.41
C GLU A 338 -1.64 5.23 19.51
N ILE A 339 -1.15 4.71 18.39
CA ILE A 339 -0.26 3.54 18.33
C ILE A 339 1.14 4.01 18.02
N THR A 340 2.05 3.91 18.99
CA THR A 340 3.47 4.19 18.79
C THR A 340 4.19 2.89 18.44
N VAL A 341 4.74 2.80 17.22
CA VAL A 341 5.51 1.66 16.74
C VAL A 341 6.99 1.93 16.98
N GLY A 342 7.63 1.05 17.74
CA GLY A 342 9.06 1.08 18.00
C GLY A 342 9.90 0.88 16.76
N ASP A 343 11.16 1.18 16.93
CA ASP A 343 12.20 0.85 15.99
C ASP A 343 12.39 -0.66 15.90
N ASP A 344 12.51 -1.18 14.68
CA ASP A 344 12.58 -2.61 14.35
C ASP A 344 11.35 -3.44 14.74
N ASN A 345 10.28 -2.78 15.21
CA ASN A 345 9.02 -3.43 15.54
C ASN A 345 7.99 -3.29 14.41
N THR A 346 7.08 -4.25 14.40
CA THR A 346 6.06 -4.41 13.38
C THR A 346 4.67 -4.39 14.00
N LEU A 347 3.80 -3.53 13.48
CA LEU A 347 2.37 -3.60 13.70
C LEU A 347 1.74 -4.42 12.56
N THR A 348 1.20 -5.58 12.88
CA THR A 348 0.42 -6.40 11.95
C THR A 348 -1.06 -6.17 12.22
N ILE A 349 -1.82 -5.90 11.16
CA ILE A 349 -3.27 -5.79 11.21
C ILE A 349 -3.86 -6.95 10.42
N ASN A 350 -4.58 -7.84 11.11
CA ASN A 350 -5.32 -8.94 10.51
C ASN A 350 -6.77 -8.53 10.29
N SER A 351 -7.18 -8.33 9.03
CA SER A 351 -8.57 -8.05 8.69
C SER A 351 -9.20 -9.28 8.06
N THR A 352 -10.11 -9.93 8.79
CA THR A 352 -10.73 -11.17 8.34
C THR A 352 -11.69 -10.96 7.16
N ASN A 353 -11.90 -12.03 6.37
CA ASN A 353 -12.71 -11.99 5.15
C ASN A 353 -14.14 -11.48 5.41
N GLY A 354 -14.65 -10.65 4.49
CA GLY A 354 -15.99 -10.06 4.58
C GLY A 354 -16.09 -8.86 5.51
N ASN A 355 -14.99 -8.43 6.14
CA ASN A 355 -14.93 -7.23 6.95
C ASN A 355 -14.23 -6.07 6.25
N THR A 356 -14.73 -4.86 6.53
CA THR A 356 -14.06 -3.60 6.27
C THR A 356 -13.98 -2.85 7.59
N PHE A 357 -12.75 -2.64 8.06
CA PHE A 357 -12.43 -1.93 9.29
C PHE A 357 -11.96 -0.50 8.94
N ASP A 358 -12.35 0.51 9.70
CA ASP A 358 -11.87 1.90 9.55
C ASP A 358 -11.24 2.33 10.86
N PHE A 359 -10.00 2.82 10.86
CA PHE A 359 -9.31 3.28 12.05
C PHE A 359 -9.00 4.77 11.96
N SER A 360 -9.55 5.54 12.89
CA SER A 360 -9.40 7.00 12.96
C SER A 360 -8.29 7.48 13.89
N GLY A 361 -7.67 6.56 14.63
CA GLY A 361 -6.53 6.85 15.49
C GLY A 361 -5.25 7.07 14.69
N ASP A 362 -4.20 7.44 15.40
CA ASP A 362 -2.92 7.80 14.80
C ASP A 362 -1.89 6.69 15.00
N ILE A 363 -1.05 6.44 13.99
CA ILE A 363 0.06 5.48 14.03
C ILE A 363 1.36 6.26 13.80
N TRP A 364 2.29 6.21 14.76
CA TRP A 364 3.56 6.93 14.71
C TRP A 364 4.74 6.01 14.89
N SER A 365 5.84 6.32 14.22
CA SER A 365 7.15 5.80 14.64
C SER A 365 7.57 6.44 15.96
N ALA A 366 8.23 5.66 16.80
CA ALA A 366 8.72 6.08 18.11
C ALA A 366 9.82 7.15 18.06
N SER A 367 10.53 7.26 16.93
CA SER A 367 11.59 8.24 16.67
C SER A 367 12.75 8.24 17.68
N ASP A 368 12.91 7.15 18.44
CA ASP A 368 13.89 7.03 19.53
C ASP A 368 15.12 6.16 19.22
N GLY A 369 15.24 5.60 18.00
CA GLY A 369 16.41 4.83 17.56
C GLY A 369 16.76 4.93 16.05
N ALA A 370 17.38 3.88 15.52
CA ALA A 370 17.77 3.73 14.12
C ALA A 370 17.11 2.54 13.38
N GLY A 371 16.07 1.92 13.96
CA GLY A 371 15.42 0.70 13.45
C GLY A 371 14.05 0.95 12.80
N ALA A 372 13.60 0.09 11.90
CA ALA A 372 12.45 0.36 11.04
C ALA A 372 11.09 0.08 11.73
N SER A 373 10.24 1.10 11.87
CA SER A 373 8.85 0.93 12.33
C SER A 373 7.96 0.50 11.16
N SER A 374 7.42 -0.72 11.22
CA SER A 374 6.79 -1.36 10.04
C SER A 374 5.32 -1.66 10.25
N LEU A 375 4.57 -1.65 9.15
CA LEU A 375 3.17 -2.06 9.11
C LEU A 375 3.01 -3.28 8.21
N ILE A 376 2.30 -4.30 8.68
CA ILE A 376 1.90 -5.45 7.88
C ILE A 376 0.39 -5.56 7.84
N LYS A 377 -0.16 -5.88 6.67
CA LYS A 377 -1.59 -6.16 6.48
C LYS A 377 -1.80 -7.62 6.05
N THR A 378 -2.57 -8.36 6.83
CA THR A 378 -2.98 -9.76 6.56
C THR A 378 -4.50 -9.92 6.56
N GLY A 379 -4.97 -11.10 6.15
CA GLY A 379 -6.38 -11.44 6.04
C GLY A 379 -7.07 -10.76 4.85
N ASP A 380 -8.05 -11.45 4.27
CA ASP A 380 -8.72 -11.05 3.02
C ASP A 380 -9.59 -9.79 3.12
N GLY A 381 -9.87 -9.31 4.33
CA GLY A 381 -10.66 -8.10 4.58
C GLY A 381 -9.92 -6.79 4.27
N GLU A 382 -10.65 -5.68 4.38
CA GLU A 382 -10.12 -4.32 4.20
C GLU A 382 -9.81 -3.65 5.54
N GLN A 383 -8.63 -3.02 5.64
CA GLN A 383 -8.33 -2.05 6.70
C GLN A 383 -8.19 -0.67 6.08
N ILE A 384 -8.98 0.28 6.56
CA ILE A 384 -8.94 1.70 6.21
C ILE A 384 -8.25 2.45 7.35
N LEU A 385 -7.27 3.29 7.01
CA LEU A 385 -6.58 4.17 7.94
C LEU A 385 -6.92 5.62 7.59
N THR A 386 -7.62 6.32 8.49
CA THR A 386 -8.07 7.71 8.31
C THR A 386 -7.29 8.73 9.13
N GLY A 387 -6.69 8.31 10.24
CA GLY A 387 -5.80 9.16 11.03
C GLY A 387 -4.42 9.36 10.42
N ASN A 388 -3.49 9.83 11.26
CA ASN A 388 -2.08 9.92 10.89
C ASN A 388 -1.48 8.52 10.76
N VAL A 389 -0.63 8.29 9.76
CA VAL A 389 0.19 7.08 9.66
C VAL A 389 1.60 7.52 9.29
N ASN A 390 2.48 7.74 10.24
CA ASN A 390 3.79 8.34 9.97
C ASN A 390 4.91 7.42 10.47
N LEU A 391 5.23 6.46 9.62
CA LEU A 391 6.28 5.46 9.81
C LEU A 391 7.54 5.79 8.98
N ALA A 392 7.46 6.78 8.07
CA ALA A 392 8.62 7.31 7.36
C ALA A 392 9.59 8.02 8.31
N GLY A 393 10.91 7.85 8.10
CA GLY A 393 11.93 8.38 9.00
C GLY A 393 13.35 7.83 8.77
N ALA A 394 14.27 8.16 9.70
CA ALA A 394 15.71 7.89 9.60
C ALA A 394 16.09 6.41 9.58
N SER A 395 15.13 5.49 9.70
CA SER A 395 15.36 4.06 9.90
C SER A 395 14.63 3.12 8.94
N SER A 396 13.93 3.63 7.92
CA SER A 396 13.34 2.86 6.78
C SER A 396 11.93 2.27 6.95
N GLY A 397 11.05 2.74 7.84
CA GLY A 397 9.72 2.13 8.08
C GLY A 397 8.84 1.91 6.84
N TRP A 398 8.32 0.70 6.62
CA TRP A 398 7.60 0.31 5.40
C TRP A 398 6.19 -0.24 5.68
N ALA A 399 5.38 -0.34 4.62
CA ALA A 399 4.14 -1.12 4.63
C ALA A 399 4.27 -2.37 3.74
N ASP A 400 3.99 -3.55 4.31
CA ASP A 400 3.93 -4.83 3.60
C ASP A 400 2.49 -5.34 3.59
N ILE A 401 1.86 -5.38 2.43
CA ILE A 401 0.50 -5.89 2.30
C ILE A 401 0.64 -7.33 1.81
N LEU A 402 0.18 -8.30 2.57
CA LEU A 402 0.25 -9.71 2.18
C LEU A 402 -1.08 -10.17 1.58
N GLU A 403 -2.18 -9.74 2.18
CA GLU A 403 -3.54 -10.21 1.87
C GLU A 403 -4.58 -9.09 2.01
N GLY A 404 -5.72 -9.29 1.35
CA GLY A 404 -6.85 -8.38 1.39
C GLY A 404 -6.52 -6.98 0.87
N THR A 405 -7.10 -5.96 1.51
CA THR A 405 -6.93 -4.56 1.11
C THR A 405 -6.40 -3.70 2.25
N LEU A 406 -5.34 -2.92 2.00
CA LEU A 406 -4.95 -1.80 2.84
C LEU A 406 -5.36 -0.49 2.16
N THR A 407 -6.11 0.33 2.86
CA THR A 407 -6.63 1.61 2.35
C THR A 407 -6.02 2.78 3.11
N PHE A 408 -5.23 3.59 2.42
CA PHE A 408 -4.82 4.92 2.89
C PHE A 408 -5.89 5.94 2.50
N ASN A 409 -6.51 6.59 3.49
CA ASN A 409 -7.59 7.55 3.32
C ASN A 409 -7.50 8.68 4.36
N PRO A 410 -6.43 9.50 4.37
CA PRO A 410 -6.25 10.49 5.42
C PRO A 410 -7.44 11.47 5.48
N ASP A 411 -7.89 11.78 6.69
CA ASP A 411 -8.84 12.87 6.93
C ASP A 411 -8.15 14.24 6.76
N LEU A 412 -8.95 15.29 6.56
CA LEU A 412 -8.44 16.67 6.50
C LEU A 412 -7.52 17.00 7.69
N GLY A 413 -6.28 17.38 7.39
CA GLY A 413 -5.28 17.75 8.39
C GLY A 413 -4.47 16.57 8.95
N LYS A 414 -4.72 15.35 8.50
CA LYS A 414 -3.91 14.16 8.80
C LYS A 414 -2.90 13.90 7.68
N THR A 415 -1.77 13.30 8.04
CA THR A 415 -0.72 12.92 7.08
C THR A 415 -0.44 11.43 7.15
N GLN A 416 -0.17 10.84 5.99
CA GLN A 416 0.28 9.45 5.91
C GLN A 416 1.58 9.39 5.14
N SER A 417 2.56 8.71 5.72
CA SER A 417 3.92 8.58 5.25
C SER A 417 4.52 7.24 5.70
N VAL A 418 5.01 6.49 4.73
CA VAL A 418 5.86 5.31 4.91
C VAL A 418 7.05 5.47 3.97
N GLU A 419 8.08 4.65 4.06
CA GLU A 419 9.24 4.77 3.18
C GLU A 419 8.96 4.21 1.79
N TYR A 420 8.23 3.09 1.75
CA TYR A 420 7.79 2.40 0.53
C TYR A 420 6.68 1.41 0.87
N VAL A 421 5.98 0.94 -0.16
CA VAL A 421 4.99 -0.13 -0.06
C VAL A 421 5.49 -1.34 -0.86
N LYS A 422 5.31 -2.52 -0.30
CA LYS A 422 5.64 -3.80 -0.93
C LYS A 422 4.59 -4.87 -0.63
N ASN A 423 4.70 -6.00 -1.30
CA ASN A 423 4.06 -7.23 -0.89
C ASN A 423 5.06 -8.38 -0.97
N SER A 424 5.28 -9.06 0.15
CA SER A 424 6.18 -10.23 0.20
C SER A 424 5.50 -11.53 -0.27
N SER A 425 4.16 -11.54 -0.38
CA SER A 425 3.37 -12.66 -0.87
C SER A 425 2.02 -12.18 -1.44
N GLY A 426 1.27 -13.11 -2.03
CA GLY A 426 -0.11 -12.90 -2.47
C GLY A 426 -0.28 -11.91 -3.64
N THR A 427 -1.55 -11.61 -3.94
CA THR A 427 -1.97 -10.57 -4.89
C THR A 427 -2.94 -9.60 -4.21
N PRO A 428 -2.50 -8.89 -3.15
CA PRO A 428 -3.37 -8.03 -2.36
C PRO A 428 -3.70 -6.73 -3.09
N THR A 429 -4.49 -5.87 -2.45
CA THR A 429 -4.83 -4.53 -2.98
C THR A 429 -4.30 -3.43 -2.09
N LEU A 430 -3.58 -2.48 -2.68
CA LEU A 430 -3.35 -1.15 -2.13
C LEU A 430 -4.46 -0.23 -2.63
N LYS A 431 -5.27 0.34 -1.75
CA LYS A 431 -6.27 1.32 -2.12
C LYS A 431 -5.84 2.71 -1.66
N LEU A 432 -5.76 3.61 -2.62
CA LEU A 432 -5.51 5.03 -2.40
C LEU A 432 -6.87 5.70 -2.47
N ASP A 433 -7.46 6.05 -1.32
CA ASP A 433 -8.78 6.68 -1.26
C ASP A 433 -8.63 8.15 -0.86
N ASN A 434 -9.40 9.00 -1.51
CA ASN A 434 -9.32 10.44 -1.30
C ASN A 434 -10.61 11.03 -0.72
N THR A 435 -11.51 10.19 -0.22
CA THR A 435 -12.77 10.62 0.40
C THR A 435 -12.52 11.56 1.59
N GLY A 436 -11.50 11.28 2.41
CA GLY A 436 -11.14 12.12 3.56
C GLY A 436 -10.43 13.42 3.20
N ILE A 437 -9.43 13.36 2.29
CA ILE A 437 -8.52 14.47 2.01
C ILE A 437 -8.91 15.31 0.77
N GLY A 438 -9.84 14.84 -0.07
CA GLY A 438 -10.15 15.46 -1.35
C GLY A 438 -8.97 15.38 -2.33
N SER A 439 -8.55 16.50 -2.91
CA SER A 439 -7.40 16.52 -3.85
C SER A 439 -6.03 16.60 -3.17
N GLY A 440 -5.96 16.46 -1.85
CA GLY A 440 -4.70 16.49 -1.10
C GLY A 440 -3.86 15.22 -1.27
N GLN A 441 -2.66 15.23 -0.71
CA GLN A 441 -1.76 14.07 -0.70
C GLN A 441 -2.33 12.96 0.18
N ILE A 442 -2.52 11.78 -0.39
CA ILE A 442 -2.98 10.58 0.32
C ILE A 442 -1.82 9.98 1.10
N VAL A 443 -0.66 9.79 0.45
CA VAL A 443 0.50 9.16 1.07
C VAL A 443 1.81 9.71 0.51
N GLU A 444 2.80 9.86 1.39
CA GLU A 444 4.21 10.03 1.03
C GLU A 444 4.94 8.69 1.10
N LEU A 445 5.68 8.34 0.06
CA LEU A 445 6.65 7.26 0.05
C LEU A 445 8.05 7.88 0.16
N GLY A 446 8.65 7.83 1.34
CA GLY A 446 9.79 8.68 1.73
C GLY A 446 11.14 8.34 1.09
N PHE A 447 11.47 7.06 0.97
CA PHE A 447 12.77 6.52 0.50
C PHE A 447 14.06 7.13 1.12
N ALA A 448 14.01 7.63 2.36
CA ALA A 448 15.11 8.25 3.09
C ALA A 448 16.38 7.37 3.13
N ASN A 449 16.24 6.08 3.40
CA ASN A 449 17.39 5.17 3.61
C ASN A 449 17.51 4.03 2.61
N ILE A 450 16.56 3.91 1.67
CA ILE A 450 16.57 2.88 0.64
C ILE A 450 17.00 3.49 -0.67
N THR A 451 18.00 2.90 -1.34
CA THR A 451 18.44 3.32 -2.68
C THR A 451 17.97 2.40 -3.80
N SER A 452 17.57 1.17 -3.49
CA SER A 452 17.03 0.22 -4.46
C SER A 452 15.54 0.47 -4.73
N ALA A 453 15.11 0.18 -5.95
CA ALA A 453 13.69 0.17 -6.28
C ALA A 453 12.91 -0.79 -5.37
N GLN A 454 11.70 -0.40 -4.98
CA GLN A 454 10.79 -1.22 -4.18
C GLN A 454 9.53 -1.53 -5.00
N THR A 455 9.11 -2.79 -4.98
CA THR A 455 8.00 -3.26 -5.82
C THR A 455 6.81 -3.66 -4.96
N PHE A 456 5.64 -3.17 -5.36
CA PHE A 456 4.34 -3.70 -4.97
C PHE A 456 3.68 -4.33 -6.20
N SER A 457 3.41 -5.63 -6.11
CA SER A 457 2.85 -6.47 -7.18
C SER A 457 1.37 -6.78 -7.03
N GLY A 458 0.75 -6.34 -5.93
CA GLY A 458 -0.69 -6.33 -5.77
C GLY A 458 -1.37 -5.28 -6.65
N GLY A 459 -2.71 -5.35 -6.74
CA GLY A 459 -3.51 -4.37 -7.47
C GLY A 459 -3.53 -3.01 -6.76
N VAL A 460 -3.60 -1.92 -7.53
CA VAL A 460 -3.72 -0.56 -6.99
C VAL A 460 -5.09 0.00 -7.35
N THR A 461 -5.90 0.35 -6.34
CA THR A 461 -7.24 0.90 -6.56
C THR A 461 -7.26 2.39 -6.21
N LEU A 462 -7.76 3.22 -7.13
CA LEU A 462 -8.02 4.63 -6.89
C LEU A 462 -9.46 4.83 -6.42
N GLY A 463 -9.64 4.98 -5.11
CA GLY A 463 -10.92 5.15 -4.44
C GLY A 463 -11.34 6.61 -4.29
N GLY A 464 -12.57 6.80 -3.80
CA GLY A 464 -13.19 8.09 -3.52
C GLY A 464 -14.15 8.60 -4.60
N SER A 465 -14.46 9.90 -4.59
CA SER A 465 -15.47 10.46 -5.50
C SER A 465 -14.97 10.51 -6.94
N ASN A 466 -15.73 9.93 -7.89
CA ASN A 466 -15.34 9.90 -9.31
C ASN A 466 -14.99 11.28 -9.88
N GLY A 467 -13.90 11.36 -10.63
CA GLY A 467 -13.42 12.59 -11.28
C GLY A 467 -12.57 13.48 -10.37
N THR A 468 -12.12 12.97 -9.23
CA THR A 468 -11.20 13.65 -8.32
C THR A 468 -9.76 13.14 -8.51
N SER A 469 -8.84 13.56 -7.63
CA SER A 469 -7.41 13.26 -7.75
C SER A 469 -6.91 12.45 -6.55
N ASN A 470 -6.23 11.34 -6.82
CA ASN A 470 -5.53 10.53 -5.83
C ASN A 470 -4.04 10.87 -5.92
N LYS A 471 -3.56 11.73 -5.01
CA LYS A 471 -2.18 12.22 -5.02
C LYS A 471 -1.27 11.37 -4.15
N ILE A 472 -0.17 10.91 -4.74
CA ILE A 472 0.92 10.23 -4.06
C ILE A 472 2.22 10.98 -4.27
N LYS A 473 3.04 11.08 -3.23
CA LYS A 473 4.37 11.70 -3.30
C LYS A 473 5.44 10.63 -3.21
N ILE A 474 6.37 10.62 -4.17
CA ILE A 474 7.49 9.69 -4.18
C ILE A 474 8.79 10.44 -3.91
N ALA A 475 9.48 9.96 -2.89
CA ALA A 475 10.64 10.54 -2.24
C ALA A 475 10.37 11.87 -1.53
N SER A 476 10.96 11.99 -0.33
CA SER A 476 10.84 13.17 0.52
C SER A 476 11.83 14.28 0.13
N GLY A 477 13.03 13.90 -0.32
CA GLY A 477 14.10 14.84 -0.68
C GLY A 477 13.92 15.43 -2.07
N ALA A 478 14.25 16.72 -2.20
CA ALA A 478 14.17 17.45 -3.46
C ALA A 478 15.17 16.98 -4.53
N THR A 479 16.14 16.12 -4.16
CA THR A 479 17.17 15.57 -5.06
C THR A 479 17.15 14.05 -5.14
N ASP A 480 16.10 13.42 -4.62
CA ASP A 480 15.98 11.96 -4.47
C ASP A 480 15.48 11.29 -5.76
N TYR A 481 16.11 11.65 -6.86
CA TYR A 481 15.59 11.39 -8.18
C TYR A 481 15.77 9.93 -8.65
N SER A 482 16.68 9.20 -8.00
CA SER A 482 16.93 7.78 -8.26
C SER A 482 16.06 6.85 -7.41
N LYS A 483 15.27 7.39 -6.46
CA LYS A 483 14.40 6.59 -5.60
C LYS A 483 13.19 6.15 -6.39
N GLU A 484 12.78 4.90 -6.23
CA GLU A 484 11.84 4.26 -7.16
C GLU A 484 10.83 3.37 -6.44
N GLN A 485 9.54 3.70 -6.62
CA GLN A 485 8.43 2.80 -6.30
C GLN A 485 7.89 2.21 -7.60
N ILE A 486 7.78 0.89 -7.64
CA ILE A 486 7.20 0.13 -8.75
C ILE A 486 5.83 -0.39 -8.32
N PHE A 487 4.81 -0.13 -9.14
CA PHE A 487 3.51 -0.78 -9.08
C PHE A 487 3.39 -1.71 -10.29
N SER A 488 3.47 -3.01 -10.04
CA SER A 488 3.44 -4.03 -11.08
C SER A 488 2.10 -4.76 -11.21
N GLY A 489 1.17 -4.57 -10.26
CA GLY A 489 -0.22 -4.96 -10.44
C GLY A 489 -1.02 -3.89 -11.18
N ALA A 490 -2.18 -4.27 -11.71
CA ALA A 490 -3.07 -3.38 -12.46
C ALA A 490 -3.58 -2.22 -11.58
N ILE A 491 -3.69 -1.04 -12.17
CA ILE A 491 -4.40 0.10 -11.59
C ILE A 491 -5.89 -0.01 -11.95
N THR A 492 -6.76 0.29 -11.01
CA THR A 492 -8.21 0.30 -11.22
C THR A 492 -8.84 1.60 -10.70
N GLY A 493 -9.95 2.01 -11.33
CA GLY A 493 -10.72 3.20 -10.95
C GLY A 493 -10.77 4.28 -12.03
N GLY A 494 -11.56 5.34 -11.76
CA GLY A 494 -11.81 6.44 -12.70
C GLY A 494 -11.25 7.79 -12.27
N ASN A 495 -10.54 7.85 -11.14
CA ASN A 495 -9.93 9.08 -10.63
C ASN A 495 -8.58 9.35 -11.27
N THR A 496 -8.13 10.61 -11.20
CA THR A 496 -6.81 11.00 -11.69
C THR A 496 -5.73 10.57 -10.70
N LEU A 497 -4.77 9.75 -11.13
CA LEU A 497 -3.56 9.49 -10.36
C LEU A 497 -2.64 10.72 -10.46
N VAL A 498 -2.25 11.30 -9.32
CA VAL A 498 -1.31 12.41 -9.30
C VAL A 498 0.00 11.95 -8.69
N LYS A 499 1.07 11.97 -9.49
CA LYS A 499 2.44 11.69 -9.08
C LYS A 499 3.14 12.99 -8.70
N ASP A 500 3.55 13.07 -7.45
CA ASP A 500 4.32 14.19 -6.88
C ASP A 500 5.66 13.69 -6.31
N GLY A 501 6.52 14.61 -5.87
CA GLY A 501 7.85 14.31 -5.31
C GLY A 501 8.91 13.98 -6.36
N ALA A 502 10.18 14.12 -5.97
CA ALA A 502 11.31 14.11 -6.89
C ALA A 502 11.64 12.70 -7.45
N GLY A 503 11.20 11.64 -6.76
CA GLY A 503 11.48 10.25 -7.13
C GLY A 503 10.65 9.74 -8.31
N ARG A 504 10.84 8.47 -8.63
CA ARG A 504 10.27 7.76 -9.78
C ARG A 504 9.10 6.88 -9.36
N LEU A 505 7.99 6.99 -10.09
CA LEU A 505 6.90 6.02 -10.03
C LEU A 505 6.90 5.21 -11.31
N VAL A 506 7.01 3.89 -11.20
CA VAL A 506 7.01 2.97 -12.34
C VAL A 506 5.73 2.17 -12.34
N LEU A 507 5.03 2.18 -13.48
CA LEU A 507 3.79 1.44 -13.68
C LEU A 507 4.02 0.33 -14.70
N THR A 508 3.89 -0.92 -14.28
CA THR A 508 4.19 -2.08 -15.15
C THR A 508 3.04 -3.08 -15.23
N GLY A 509 1.94 -2.85 -14.49
CA GLY A 509 0.75 -3.68 -14.58
C GLY A 509 -0.15 -3.22 -15.72
N ASP A 510 -0.69 -4.18 -16.49
CA ASP A 510 -1.69 -3.91 -17.51
C ASP A 510 -2.97 -3.35 -16.87
N SER A 511 -3.22 -2.07 -17.11
CA SER A 511 -4.38 -1.33 -16.59
C SER A 511 -5.34 -0.91 -17.70
N THR A 512 -5.16 -1.41 -18.93
CA THR A 512 -5.92 -0.98 -20.13
C THR A 512 -7.43 -1.08 -19.97
N SER A 513 -7.91 -2.17 -19.34
CA SER A 513 -9.36 -2.40 -19.18
C SER A 513 -9.93 -1.94 -17.83
N SER A 514 -9.07 -1.57 -16.87
CA SER A 514 -9.46 -1.34 -15.48
C SER A 514 -9.26 0.10 -15.01
N PHE A 515 -8.37 0.85 -15.66
CA PHE A 515 -8.07 2.24 -15.33
C PHE A 515 -8.63 3.18 -16.40
N THR A 516 -9.69 3.89 -16.03
CA THR A 516 -10.39 4.86 -16.91
C THR A 516 -10.05 6.31 -16.57
N GLY A 517 -9.21 6.52 -15.55
CA GLY A 517 -8.77 7.84 -15.12
C GLY A 517 -7.66 8.42 -15.99
N ASN A 518 -7.10 9.55 -15.54
CA ASN A 518 -5.95 10.20 -16.16
C ASN A 518 -4.76 10.20 -15.21
N ILE A 519 -3.57 10.56 -15.70
CA ILE A 519 -2.39 10.74 -14.84
C ILE A 519 -1.91 12.18 -14.93
N THR A 520 -1.56 12.76 -13.78
CA THR A 520 -0.88 14.05 -13.70
C THR A 520 0.49 13.87 -13.05
N VAL A 521 1.53 14.40 -13.68
CA VAL A 521 2.89 14.43 -13.13
C VAL A 521 3.17 15.86 -12.64
N ASP A 522 3.11 16.04 -11.32
CA ASP A 522 3.39 17.31 -10.63
C ASP A 522 4.89 17.48 -10.34
N ASP A 523 5.62 16.40 -10.09
CA ASP A 523 7.09 16.40 -10.00
C ASP A 523 7.70 14.99 -10.21
N GLY A 524 9.01 14.96 -10.47
CA GLY A 524 9.80 13.75 -10.66
C GLY A 524 9.54 13.05 -11.99
N THR A 525 9.68 11.72 -12.00
CA THR A 525 9.52 10.90 -13.20
C THR A 525 8.38 9.90 -13.04
N LEU A 526 7.51 9.83 -14.05
CA LEU A 526 6.60 8.71 -14.26
C LEU A 526 7.20 7.80 -15.34
N VAL A 527 7.37 6.53 -15.03
CA VAL A 527 7.87 5.52 -15.97
C VAL A 527 6.72 4.57 -16.33
N ILE A 528 6.53 4.34 -17.62
CA ILE A 528 5.57 3.36 -18.13
C ILE A 528 6.32 2.13 -18.64
N GLY A 529 6.06 1.00 -17.99
CA GLY A 529 6.62 -0.34 -18.22
C GLY A 529 7.97 -0.59 -17.57
N ASN A 530 8.53 -1.77 -17.82
CA ASN A 530 9.71 -2.30 -17.14
C ASN A 530 10.85 -2.72 -18.08
N GLY A 531 10.67 -2.66 -19.40
CA GLY A 531 11.67 -3.13 -20.36
C GLY A 531 11.42 -4.51 -20.98
N SER A 532 10.46 -5.30 -20.47
CA SER A 532 10.28 -6.72 -20.86
C SER A 532 9.45 -6.94 -22.13
N GLY A 533 8.80 -5.89 -22.66
CA GLY A 533 8.02 -5.97 -23.90
C GLY A 533 6.61 -6.54 -23.73
N ASP A 534 6.08 -6.52 -22.50
CA ASP A 534 4.76 -7.09 -22.18
C ASP A 534 3.58 -6.19 -22.60
N GLY A 535 3.82 -4.98 -23.10
CA GLY A 535 2.86 -4.20 -23.92
C GLY A 535 1.69 -3.55 -23.17
N SER A 536 1.47 -2.26 -23.48
CA SER A 536 0.50 -1.28 -22.95
C SER A 536 0.01 -1.45 -21.50
N ASN A 537 0.61 -0.66 -20.60
CA ASN A 537 0.17 -0.52 -19.21
C ASN A 537 -1.10 0.33 -19.03
N LEU A 538 -1.48 1.11 -20.05
CA LEU A 538 -2.54 2.13 -20.00
C LEU A 538 -3.32 2.13 -21.33
N ASP A 539 -4.60 2.48 -21.27
CA ASP A 539 -5.48 2.63 -22.43
C ASP A 539 -5.09 3.86 -23.27
N SER A 540 -5.34 3.79 -24.59
CA SER A 540 -5.26 4.92 -25.51
C SER A 540 -6.10 6.14 -25.13
N ASP A 541 -7.19 5.93 -24.39
CA ASP A 541 -8.08 6.99 -23.92
C ASP A 541 -7.50 7.74 -22.70
N ASN A 542 -6.47 7.18 -22.02
CA ASN A 542 -5.83 7.88 -20.91
C ASN A 542 -5.04 9.09 -21.42
N THR A 543 -5.10 10.18 -20.66
CA THR A 543 -4.27 11.37 -20.85
C THR A 543 -3.25 11.49 -19.71
N ILE A 544 -1.99 11.73 -20.07
CA ILE A 544 -0.92 12.09 -19.14
C ILE A 544 -0.62 13.59 -19.29
N THR A 545 -0.90 14.35 -18.23
CA THR A 545 -0.54 15.78 -18.16
C THR A 545 0.73 15.95 -17.33
N ILE A 546 1.75 16.58 -17.91
CA ILE A 546 3.04 16.78 -17.23
C ILE A 546 3.12 18.25 -16.84
N ASN A 547 2.82 18.55 -15.58
CA ASN A 547 2.96 19.90 -15.05
C ASN A 547 4.43 20.25 -14.85
N LYS A 548 5.21 19.34 -14.28
CA LYS A 548 6.64 19.50 -14.06
C LYS A 548 7.25 18.12 -13.89
N GLY A 549 8.26 17.78 -14.68
CA GLY A 549 8.92 16.48 -14.62
C GLY A 549 8.96 15.76 -15.95
N LYS A 550 9.12 14.42 -15.89
CA LYS A 550 9.33 13.58 -17.07
C LYS A 550 8.33 12.42 -17.14
N LEU A 551 7.81 12.18 -18.34
CA LEU A 551 7.23 10.90 -18.74
C LEU A 551 8.32 10.09 -19.47
N GLU A 552 8.68 8.95 -18.90
CA GLU A 552 9.63 7.99 -19.47
C GLU A 552 8.86 6.76 -19.96
N ILE A 553 9.08 6.37 -21.21
CA ILE A 553 8.60 5.09 -21.74
C ILE A 553 9.78 4.10 -21.69
N ALA A 554 9.60 3.01 -20.95
CA ALA A 554 10.65 2.00 -20.79
C ALA A 554 11.01 1.34 -22.13
N ASP A 555 12.18 0.70 -22.18
CA ASP A 555 12.63 -0.03 -23.37
C ASP A 555 11.61 -1.10 -23.80
N ASN A 556 11.52 -1.42 -25.08
CA ASN A 556 10.56 -2.38 -25.65
C ASN A 556 9.07 -2.09 -25.36
N GLU A 557 8.72 -0.97 -24.73
CA GLU A 557 7.33 -0.56 -24.51
C GLU A 557 6.81 0.31 -25.64
N SER A 558 5.50 0.20 -25.89
CA SER A 558 4.80 1.03 -26.87
C SER A 558 3.47 1.51 -26.31
N VAL A 559 3.24 2.82 -26.33
CA VAL A 559 2.02 3.43 -25.81
C VAL A 559 1.33 4.29 -26.87
N THR A 560 -0.01 4.27 -26.86
CA THR A 560 -0.89 5.03 -27.76
C THR A 560 -1.66 6.15 -27.07
N LEU A 561 -1.43 6.33 -25.77
CA LEU A 561 -2.04 7.38 -24.94
C LEU A 561 -1.67 8.79 -25.40
N THR A 562 -2.41 9.77 -24.89
CA THR A 562 -2.12 11.20 -25.11
C THR A 562 -1.19 11.73 -24.04
N ALA A 563 -0.06 12.32 -24.42
CA ALA A 563 0.84 13.07 -23.52
C ALA A 563 0.77 14.56 -23.84
N GLN A 564 0.61 15.41 -22.82
CA GLN A 564 0.49 16.86 -22.97
C GLN A 564 1.22 17.63 -21.86
N GLY A 565 1.69 18.83 -22.19
CA GLY A 565 2.35 19.72 -21.23
C GLY A 565 1.35 20.51 -20.38
N GLY A 566 1.74 20.80 -19.14
CA GLY A 566 0.96 21.54 -18.16
C GLY A 566 1.55 22.92 -17.85
N THR A 567 1.73 23.23 -16.56
CA THR A 567 2.06 24.59 -16.09
C THR A 567 3.55 24.92 -15.99
N GLY A 568 4.43 23.92 -16.08
CA GLY A 568 5.88 24.05 -15.90
C GLY A 568 6.62 23.20 -16.93
N LYS A 569 7.90 22.92 -16.67
CA LYS A 569 8.76 22.21 -17.62
C LYS A 569 8.30 20.76 -17.81
N SER A 570 7.71 20.49 -18.97
CA SER A 570 7.23 19.17 -19.36
C SER A 570 8.22 18.44 -20.27
N ILE A 571 8.46 17.17 -19.99
CA ILE A 571 9.51 16.38 -20.66
C ILE A 571 8.97 15.00 -21.01
N ILE A 572 9.25 14.53 -22.22
CA ILE A 572 9.04 13.13 -22.61
C ILE A 572 10.37 12.49 -23.02
N GLY A 573 10.49 11.18 -22.82
CA GLY A 573 11.71 10.45 -23.12
C GLY A 573 11.64 8.96 -22.83
N GLY A 574 12.81 8.36 -22.62
CA GLY A 574 12.96 6.92 -22.40
C GLY A 574 13.56 6.20 -23.60
N LYS A 575 13.39 4.89 -23.67
CA LYS A 575 13.88 4.04 -24.77
C LYS A 575 12.76 3.39 -25.59
N GLY A 576 11.52 3.52 -25.11
CA GLY A 576 10.35 2.95 -25.77
C GLY A 576 9.77 3.84 -26.88
N THR A 577 8.51 3.56 -27.19
CA THR A 577 7.75 4.20 -28.27
C THR A 577 6.49 4.88 -27.76
N ILE A 578 6.26 6.12 -28.20
CA ILE A 578 4.95 6.79 -28.11
C ILE A 578 4.37 7.04 -29.52
N ALA A 579 3.06 6.85 -29.67
CA ALA A 579 2.40 6.97 -30.98
C ALA A 579 2.46 8.39 -31.55
N ALA A 580 2.30 9.41 -30.73
CA ALA A 580 2.35 10.80 -31.15
C ALA A 580 2.83 11.72 -30.03
N ALA A 581 3.58 12.75 -30.38
CA ALA A 581 3.90 13.86 -29.49
C ALA A 581 4.02 15.17 -30.26
N THR A 582 3.55 16.24 -29.64
CA THR A 582 3.76 17.62 -30.12
C THR A 582 4.65 18.32 -29.12
N ILE A 583 5.82 18.75 -29.59
CA ILE A 583 6.81 19.49 -28.81
C ILE A 583 6.71 20.96 -29.19
N GLY A 584 6.79 21.87 -28.22
CA GLY A 584 6.69 23.31 -28.42
C GLY A 584 6.33 24.03 -27.14
N ASN A 585 6.12 25.35 -27.23
CA ASN A 585 5.76 26.20 -26.09
C ASN A 585 4.30 26.67 -26.09
N GLY A 586 3.47 26.07 -26.95
CA GLY A 586 2.03 26.29 -26.99
C GLY A 586 1.30 25.61 -25.83
N ALA A 587 0.04 25.99 -25.61
CA ALA A 587 -0.78 25.38 -24.57
C ALA A 587 -1.05 23.90 -24.88
N GLY A 588 -0.73 23.01 -23.92
CA GLY A 588 -0.88 21.56 -24.07
C GLY A 588 0.26 20.88 -24.85
N GLU A 589 1.23 21.63 -25.35
CA GLU A 589 2.42 21.09 -25.99
C GLU A 589 3.46 20.69 -24.94
N ILE A 590 4.27 19.68 -25.25
CA ILE A 590 5.40 19.27 -24.40
C ILE A 590 6.59 20.20 -24.67
N ASP A 591 7.27 20.68 -23.65
CA ASP A 591 8.37 21.63 -23.85
C ASP A 591 9.65 20.95 -24.35
N TYR A 592 10.00 19.78 -23.79
CA TYR A 592 11.27 19.10 -24.03
C TYR A 592 11.10 17.64 -24.45
N ILE A 593 12.02 17.18 -25.29
CA ILE A 593 12.27 15.77 -25.55
C ILE A 593 13.70 15.41 -25.12
N SER A 594 13.83 14.31 -24.36
CA SER A 594 15.11 13.82 -23.84
C SER A 594 15.12 12.29 -23.92
N PRO A 595 15.66 11.70 -25.01
CA PRO A 595 15.83 10.26 -25.14
C PRO A 595 16.62 9.64 -23.99
N GLY A 596 16.42 8.35 -23.80
CA GLY A 596 17.09 7.60 -22.76
C GLY A 596 16.49 7.76 -21.35
N ARG A 597 17.11 7.08 -20.39
CA ARG A 597 16.57 6.87 -19.03
C ARG A 597 17.04 7.90 -18.02
N GLY A 598 17.44 9.05 -18.55
CA GLY A 598 17.99 10.12 -17.74
C GLY A 598 17.02 10.64 -16.68
N ILE A 599 17.55 10.83 -15.48
CA ILE A 599 16.85 11.47 -14.37
C ILE A 599 16.54 12.92 -14.73
N THR A 600 15.26 13.28 -14.81
CA THR A 600 14.89 14.67 -15.03
C THR A 600 13.78 15.10 -14.08
N SER A 601 14.14 15.88 -13.09
CA SER A 601 13.34 16.10 -11.89
C SER A 601 13.44 17.54 -11.44
N SER A 602 12.31 18.11 -11.05
CA SER A 602 12.22 19.32 -10.25
C SER A 602 12.85 20.60 -10.84
N LEU A 603 13.24 20.60 -12.11
CA LEU A 603 13.88 21.72 -12.78
C LEU A 603 12.90 22.89 -12.91
N THR A 604 13.35 24.08 -12.53
CA THR A 604 12.69 25.31 -12.96
C THR A 604 12.76 25.42 -14.49
N PRO A 605 11.82 26.13 -15.16
CA PRO A 605 11.85 26.28 -16.62
C PRO A 605 13.18 26.79 -17.20
N SER A 606 14.03 27.42 -16.38
CA SER A 606 15.37 27.88 -16.76
C SER A 606 16.48 26.82 -16.71
N GLN A 607 16.25 25.65 -16.13
CA GLN A 607 17.26 24.61 -15.94
C GLN A 607 17.10 23.47 -16.96
N LYS A 608 18.24 22.99 -17.49
CA LYS A 608 18.30 21.88 -18.45
C LYS A 608 18.35 20.53 -17.74
N ALA A 609 17.92 19.48 -18.44
CA ALA A 609 18.17 18.10 -17.98
C ALA A 609 19.69 17.87 -17.91
N VAL A 610 20.18 17.15 -16.91
CA VAL A 610 21.57 16.72 -16.81
C VAL A 610 21.52 15.38 -16.12
N ASP A 611 21.71 14.31 -16.88
CA ASP A 611 21.16 13.04 -16.49
C ASP A 611 22.23 11.97 -16.28
N TYR A 612 22.08 11.18 -15.23
CA TYR A 612 22.65 9.83 -15.08
C TYR A 612 21.48 8.88 -14.83
N ASP A 613 21.60 7.61 -15.22
CA ASP A 613 20.54 6.62 -14.96
C ASP A 613 20.41 6.38 -13.44
N ALA A 614 19.22 6.05 -12.96
CA ALA A 614 19.00 5.66 -11.57
C ALA A 614 19.87 4.46 -11.14
N SER A 615 20.36 3.68 -12.11
CA SER A 615 21.32 2.58 -11.92
C SER A 615 22.78 3.03 -11.76
N GLY A 616 23.10 4.31 -12.01
CA GLY A 616 24.45 4.87 -11.98
C GLY A 616 25.25 4.73 -13.29
N SER A 617 24.61 4.31 -14.39
CA SER A 617 25.20 4.31 -15.75
C SER A 617 24.94 5.61 -16.50
N ASP A 618 25.47 5.73 -17.72
CA ASP A 618 24.99 6.74 -18.67
C ASP A 618 23.49 6.57 -18.94
N SER A 619 22.87 7.68 -19.35
CA SER A 619 21.45 7.77 -19.64
C SER A 619 21.13 7.66 -21.13
N ILE A 620 22.12 7.45 -22.00
CA ILE A 620 21.94 7.55 -23.45
C ILE A 620 20.94 6.51 -23.95
N GLY A 621 20.15 6.90 -24.94
CA GLY A 621 19.23 5.98 -25.58
C GLY A 621 18.61 6.44 -26.88
N ASP A 622 17.81 5.55 -27.42
CA ASP A 622 16.98 5.75 -28.60
C ASP A 622 15.51 5.80 -28.22
N PHE A 623 14.87 6.96 -28.36
CA PHE A 623 13.44 7.13 -28.08
C PHE A 623 12.66 7.24 -29.38
N THR A 624 11.50 6.60 -29.47
CA THR A 624 10.68 6.63 -30.70
C THR A 624 9.39 7.42 -30.50
N VAL A 625 9.18 8.43 -31.34
CA VAL A 625 7.89 9.12 -31.49
C VAL A 625 7.37 8.86 -32.90
N THR A 626 6.36 8.02 -33.04
CA THR A 626 5.87 7.61 -34.38
C THR A 626 5.42 8.82 -35.21
N SER A 627 4.61 9.70 -34.62
CA SER A 627 4.18 10.97 -35.24
C SER A 627 4.67 12.16 -34.42
N LEU A 628 5.75 12.78 -34.89
CA LEU A 628 6.43 13.87 -34.18
C LEU A 628 6.10 15.21 -34.84
N THR A 629 5.60 16.14 -34.03
CA THR A 629 5.45 17.55 -34.42
C THR A 629 6.38 18.41 -33.58
N LEU A 630 7.21 19.23 -34.23
CA LEU A 630 8.13 20.16 -33.59
C LEU A 630 7.70 21.60 -33.94
N ASN A 631 7.09 22.27 -32.97
CA ASN A 631 6.63 23.65 -33.07
C ASN A 631 7.68 24.63 -32.54
N GLY A 632 7.41 25.93 -32.70
CA GLY A 632 8.23 27.00 -32.13
C GLY A 632 8.45 26.79 -30.64
N GLY A 633 9.70 26.98 -30.20
CA GLY A 633 10.07 26.78 -28.80
C GLY A 633 10.39 25.34 -28.41
N SER A 634 10.24 24.36 -29.32
CA SER A 634 10.66 22.97 -29.07
C SER A 634 12.11 22.90 -28.59
N VAL A 635 12.38 22.02 -27.62
CA VAL A 635 13.74 21.76 -27.14
C VAL A 635 14.06 20.27 -27.16
N TYR A 636 15.15 19.91 -27.82
CA TYR A 636 15.76 18.58 -27.76
C TYR A 636 17.00 18.66 -26.87
N ASP A 637 16.92 18.02 -25.70
CA ASP A 637 18.05 17.77 -24.82
C ASP A 637 18.82 16.53 -25.35
N TRP A 638 19.98 16.75 -25.97
CA TRP A 638 20.78 15.71 -26.65
C TRP A 638 22.10 15.46 -25.93
N GLN A 639 22.38 14.20 -25.57
CA GLN A 639 23.57 13.78 -24.85
C GLN A 639 24.57 13.03 -25.74
N ILE A 640 25.85 13.17 -25.39
CA ILE A 640 26.97 12.43 -25.98
C ILE A 640 27.98 12.05 -24.89
N ASP A 641 28.37 10.78 -24.86
CA ASP A 641 29.36 10.25 -23.91
C ASP A 641 30.71 9.94 -24.59
N ASP A 642 30.72 9.74 -25.91
CA ASP A 642 31.89 9.43 -26.72
C ASP A 642 31.89 10.27 -28.00
N PHE A 643 32.95 11.03 -28.22
CA PHE A 643 33.08 11.92 -29.36
C PHE A 643 33.50 11.19 -30.65
N THR A 644 32.77 10.13 -31.01
CA THR A 644 32.99 9.36 -32.23
C THR A 644 31.71 9.31 -33.07
N GLY A 645 31.69 10.11 -34.14
CA GLY A 645 30.56 10.19 -35.07
C GLY A 645 30.34 8.91 -35.90
N GLY A 646 29.23 8.90 -36.65
CA GLY A 646 28.81 7.79 -37.50
C GLY A 646 27.70 6.95 -36.88
N ALA A 647 26.77 6.48 -37.72
CA ALA A 647 25.52 5.83 -37.31
C ALA A 647 25.70 4.54 -36.48
N GLY A 648 26.85 3.87 -36.54
CA GLY A 648 27.12 2.67 -35.74
C GLY A 648 27.19 2.91 -34.23
N ASN A 649 27.31 4.18 -33.80
CA ASN A 649 27.37 4.59 -32.39
C ASN A 649 26.05 5.23 -31.90
N ALA A 650 25.06 5.34 -32.79
CA ALA A 650 23.79 5.98 -32.50
C ALA A 650 22.99 5.20 -31.45
N GLY A 651 22.44 5.88 -30.44
CA GLY A 651 21.63 5.30 -29.36
C GLY A 651 22.42 4.58 -28.28
N SER A 652 23.74 4.45 -28.45
CA SER A 652 24.65 3.82 -27.48
C SER A 652 25.78 4.74 -27.01
N LYS A 653 26.13 5.75 -27.82
CA LYS A 653 27.15 6.75 -27.48
C LYS A 653 26.68 8.20 -27.61
N TYR A 654 25.50 8.37 -28.17
CA TYR A 654 24.77 9.62 -28.16
C TYR A 654 23.29 9.34 -28.41
N ASP A 655 22.46 10.28 -27.98
CA ASP A 655 21.01 10.11 -28.06
C ASP A 655 20.49 10.11 -29.50
N VAL A 656 19.42 9.36 -29.71
CA VAL A 656 18.70 9.30 -30.99
C VAL A 656 17.22 9.47 -30.74
N LEU A 657 16.60 10.33 -31.52
CA LEU A 657 15.15 10.46 -31.59
C LEU A 657 14.67 9.87 -32.92
N LYS A 658 13.92 8.77 -32.83
CA LYS A 658 13.36 8.06 -33.98
C LYS A 658 11.95 8.52 -34.27
N PHE A 659 11.57 8.56 -35.54
CA PHE A 659 10.22 8.90 -35.96
C PHE A 659 9.80 8.22 -37.26
N ASN A 660 8.49 8.05 -37.47
CA ASN A 660 7.94 7.64 -38.78
C ASN A 660 7.52 8.86 -39.59
N SER A 661 6.99 9.90 -38.94
CA SER A 661 6.64 11.17 -39.57
C SER A 661 7.10 12.33 -38.69
N LEU A 662 7.65 13.35 -39.33
CA LEU A 662 8.12 14.57 -38.71
C LEU A 662 7.46 15.77 -39.38
N SER A 663 6.97 16.71 -38.59
CA SER A 663 6.46 18.00 -39.07
C SER A 663 7.12 19.14 -38.31
N PHE A 664 7.67 20.11 -39.04
CA PHE A 664 8.13 21.38 -38.47
C PHE A 664 7.02 22.44 -38.60
N GLU A 665 6.90 23.31 -37.59
CA GLU A 665 6.15 24.55 -37.75
C GLU A 665 6.87 25.48 -38.74
N SER A 666 6.10 26.03 -39.68
CA SER A 666 6.65 26.85 -40.75
C SER A 666 7.35 28.10 -40.21
N GLY A 667 8.63 28.26 -40.56
CA GLY A 667 9.42 29.44 -40.19
C GLY A 667 9.92 29.46 -38.75
N GLN A 668 9.71 28.39 -37.99
CA GLN A 668 10.26 28.24 -36.64
C GLN A 668 11.53 27.39 -36.64
N GLN A 669 12.32 27.54 -35.58
CA GLN A 669 13.52 26.75 -35.34
C GLN A 669 13.34 25.86 -34.12
N VAL A 670 13.91 24.67 -34.17
CA VAL A 670 13.98 23.73 -33.04
C VAL A 670 15.27 23.96 -32.27
N ASN A 671 15.18 24.08 -30.95
CA ASN A 671 16.38 24.24 -30.12
C ASN A 671 17.00 22.88 -29.82
N ILE A 672 18.31 22.77 -29.94
CA ILE A 672 19.07 21.58 -29.53
C ILE A 672 20.05 22.01 -28.44
N ASN A 673 19.95 21.39 -27.28
CA ASN A 673 20.95 21.51 -26.23
C ASN A 673 21.95 20.37 -26.37
N ILE A 674 23.22 20.71 -26.59
CA ILE A 674 24.30 19.72 -26.67
C ILE A 674 24.92 19.55 -25.29
N MET A 675 24.86 18.33 -24.78
CA MET A 675 25.34 17.99 -23.45
C MET A 675 26.38 16.88 -23.53
N ALA A 676 27.57 17.18 -23.00
CA ALA A 676 28.61 16.17 -22.83
C ALA A 676 28.49 15.51 -21.46
N ILE A 677 28.44 14.19 -21.46
CA ILE A 677 28.46 13.35 -20.26
C ILE A 677 29.65 12.39 -20.31
N ARG A 678 29.93 11.73 -19.19
CA ARG A 678 30.98 10.69 -19.11
C ARG A 678 30.35 9.31 -19.26
N ASP A 679 30.90 8.46 -20.12
CA ASP A 679 30.45 7.06 -20.33
C ASP A 679 30.42 6.30 -18.99
N SER A 680 31.47 6.48 -18.18
CA SER A 680 31.64 5.73 -16.93
C SER A 680 30.52 5.87 -15.89
N ASN A 681 29.75 6.98 -15.90
CA ASN A 681 28.77 7.27 -14.83
C ASN A 681 27.67 8.27 -15.20
N GLY A 682 27.54 8.66 -16.47
CA GLY A 682 26.55 9.63 -16.97
C GLY A 682 26.71 11.07 -16.48
N THR A 683 27.66 11.37 -15.58
CA THR A 683 27.80 12.73 -15.05
C THR A 683 28.26 13.70 -16.13
N ALA A 684 27.80 14.96 -16.05
CA ALA A 684 28.27 16.03 -16.93
C ALA A 684 29.80 16.12 -16.94
N GLY A 685 30.40 16.13 -18.13
CA GLY A 685 31.85 16.18 -18.24
C GLY A 685 32.38 15.89 -19.63
N TYR A 686 33.71 15.80 -19.69
CA TYR A 686 34.44 15.50 -20.92
C TYR A 686 34.06 14.10 -21.44
N PRO A 687 33.62 13.97 -22.70
CA PRO A 687 33.25 12.68 -23.27
C PRO A 687 34.50 11.81 -23.50
N ASP A 688 34.31 10.51 -23.45
CA ASP A 688 35.29 9.53 -23.88
C ASP A 688 35.69 9.79 -25.33
N ASN A 689 36.92 9.39 -25.67
CA ASN A 689 37.56 9.72 -26.94
C ASN A 689 37.55 11.21 -27.31
N GLY A 690 37.35 12.13 -26.37
CA GLY A 690 37.26 13.55 -26.70
C GLY A 690 38.54 14.17 -27.32
N ALA A 691 39.66 13.44 -27.46
CA ALA A 691 40.73 13.83 -28.37
C ALA A 691 40.24 14.03 -29.82
N ASN A 692 39.16 13.34 -30.19
CA ASN A 692 38.47 13.46 -31.47
C ASN A 692 37.78 14.81 -31.71
N ILE A 693 37.70 15.68 -30.71
CA ILE A 693 37.13 17.04 -30.82
C ILE A 693 37.98 17.95 -31.72
N LEU A 694 39.18 17.50 -32.10
CA LEU A 694 40.00 18.14 -33.13
C LEU A 694 39.69 17.66 -34.55
N ASN A 695 38.82 16.66 -34.71
CA ASN A 695 38.36 16.17 -36.00
C ASN A 695 37.13 16.95 -36.48
N ALA A 696 36.91 16.97 -37.80
CA ALA A 696 35.68 17.46 -38.39
C ALA A 696 34.75 16.28 -38.74
N TYR A 697 33.48 16.42 -38.38
CA TYR A 697 32.41 15.48 -38.67
C TYR A 697 31.39 16.17 -39.58
N ALA A 698 31.25 15.71 -40.82
CA ALA A 698 30.42 16.33 -41.83
C ALA A 698 29.61 15.29 -42.61
N GLY A 699 28.45 15.71 -43.15
CA GLY A 699 27.56 14.79 -43.86
C GLY A 699 27.07 13.66 -42.95
N THR A 700 26.96 12.46 -43.52
CA THR A 700 26.56 11.23 -42.80
C THR A 700 27.64 10.67 -41.87
N ASN A 701 28.85 11.25 -41.87
CA ASN A 701 29.87 10.94 -40.87
C ASN A 701 29.62 11.71 -39.55
N GLY A 702 28.61 12.59 -39.51
CA GLY A 702 28.14 13.26 -38.29
C GLY A 702 27.49 12.32 -37.27
N PHE A 703 26.86 12.92 -36.26
CA PHE A 703 26.15 12.20 -35.20
C PHE A 703 24.67 12.11 -35.55
N LEU A 704 24.15 10.90 -35.80
CA LEU A 704 22.75 10.69 -36.15
C LEU A 704 21.87 11.00 -34.93
N PHE A 705 21.08 12.07 -34.96
CA PHE A 705 20.28 12.47 -33.78
C PHE A 705 18.77 12.44 -34.04
N LEU A 706 18.37 12.51 -35.31
CA LEU A 706 16.99 12.33 -35.78
C LEU A 706 17.00 11.25 -36.86
N ASP A 707 16.35 10.13 -36.58
CA ASP A 707 16.37 8.90 -37.40
C ASP A 707 14.96 8.60 -37.94
N SER A 708 14.80 8.71 -39.26
CA SER A 708 13.55 8.49 -39.97
C SER A 708 13.36 7.02 -40.29
N GLN A 709 12.50 6.35 -39.52
CA GLN A 709 12.17 4.93 -39.70
C GLN A 709 11.38 4.63 -40.98
N SER A 710 10.77 5.65 -41.61
CA SER A 710 9.97 5.48 -42.83
C SER A 710 10.72 5.91 -44.10
N GLY A 711 11.91 6.50 -43.98
CA GLY A 711 12.62 7.17 -45.07
C GLY A 711 11.83 8.33 -45.71
N SER A 712 10.96 9.01 -44.95
CA SER A 712 10.12 10.10 -45.46
C SER A 712 10.69 11.47 -45.12
N HIS A 713 10.52 12.43 -46.03
CA HIS A 713 10.85 13.83 -45.75
C HIS A 713 9.95 14.42 -44.65
N ALA A 714 10.52 15.31 -43.85
CA ALA A 714 9.75 16.09 -42.89
C ALA A 714 8.79 17.06 -43.60
N THR A 715 7.57 17.18 -43.08
CA THR A 715 6.63 18.22 -43.53
C THR A 715 7.17 19.59 -43.13
N ASN A 716 7.17 20.54 -44.07
CA ASN A 716 7.80 21.87 -43.95
C ASN A 716 9.32 21.82 -43.65
N GLY A 717 9.98 20.69 -43.88
CA GLY A 717 11.43 20.52 -43.69
C GLY A 717 12.22 20.54 -45.01
N PRO A 718 13.53 20.25 -44.94
CA PRO A 718 14.37 20.11 -46.13
C PRO A 718 13.95 18.88 -46.95
N THR A 719 14.01 19.00 -48.28
CA THR A 719 13.62 17.93 -49.24
C THR A 719 14.79 17.43 -50.08
N SER A 720 16.00 17.94 -49.85
CA SER A 720 17.21 17.57 -50.60
C SER A 720 18.40 17.52 -49.67
N ALA A 721 19.29 16.56 -49.88
CA ALA A 721 20.51 16.39 -49.09
C ALA A 721 21.33 17.70 -49.03
N GLY A 722 21.79 18.08 -47.84
CA GLY A 722 22.50 19.35 -47.66
C GLY A 722 22.46 19.90 -46.24
N ASP A 723 22.93 21.14 -46.09
CA ASP A 723 22.87 21.87 -44.83
C ASP A 723 21.40 22.16 -44.45
N ALA A 724 21.04 21.78 -43.23
CA ALA A 724 19.73 21.98 -42.62
C ALA A 724 19.81 22.83 -41.34
N SER A 725 20.96 23.46 -41.08
CA SER A 725 21.19 24.26 -39.87
C SER A 725 20.16 25.39 -39.70
N SER A 726 19.53 25.88 -40.78
CA SER A 726 18.49 26.92 -40.69
C SER A 726 17.24 26.51 -39.90
N TYR A 727 16.98 25.21 -39.77
CA TYR A 727 15.83 24.67 -39.02
C TYR A 727 16.10 24.51 -37.53
N PHE A 728 17.35 24.70 -37.10
CA PHE A 728 17.78 24.41 -35.74
C PHE A 728 18.52 25.59 -35.13
N ASN A 729 18.34 25.77 -33.83
CA ASN A 729 19.15 26.65 -33.01
C ASN A 729 19.97 25.77 -32.06
N ILE A 730 21.28 25.70 -32.30
CA ILE A 730 22.16 24.80 -31.54
C ILE A 730 22.80 25.56 -30.40
N ARG A 731 22.56 25.07 -29.19
CA ARG A 731 23.12 25.59 -27.96
C ARG A 731 24.19 24.62 -27.43
N SER A 732 25.45 25.01 -27.57
CA SER A 732 26.63 24.21 -27.21
C SER A 732 27.48 24.82 -26.07
N ASP A 733 26.96 25.81 -25.35
CA ASP A 733 27.65 26.46 -24.22
C ASP A 733 28.02 25.47 -23.11
N ASP A 734 27.10 24.57 -22.75
CA ASP A 734 27.35 23.55 -21.72
C ASP A 734 28.40 22.53 -22.18
N PHE A 735 28.31 22.09 -23.44
CA PHE A 735 29.34 21.26 -24.07
C PHE A 735 30.71 21.94 -24.02
N SER A 736 30.81 23.19 -24.48
CA SER A 736 32.07 23.95 -24.49
C SER A 736 32.65 24.16 -23.10
N TYR A 737 31.79 24.38 -22.10
CA TYR A 737 32.19 24.50 -20.70
C TYR A 737 32.77 23.17 -20.18
N ASN A 738 32.08 22.05 -20.39
CA ASN A 738 32.50 20.73 -19.89
C ASN A 738 33.73 20.17 -20.61
N VAL A 739 33.88 20.48 -21.89
CA VAL A 739 34.99 20.01 -22.73
C VAL A 739 36.22 20.92 -22.64
N GLY A 740 36.05 22.18 -22.21
CA GLY A 740 37.15 23.16 -22.18
C GLY A 740 37.58 23.64 -23.56
N ASN A 741 36.74 23.48 -24.60
CA ASN A 741 36.99 23.94 -25.96
C ASN A 741 35.84 24.84 -26.45
N TRP A 742 36.19 26.09 -26.78
CA TRP A 742 35.25 27.15 -27.17
C TRP A 742 35.24 27.42 -28.68
N TYR A 743 35.99 26.64 -29.47
CA TYR A 743 36.27 26.96 -30.87
C TYR A 743 35.76 25.88 -31.84
N GLY A 744 34.88 24.98 -31.43
CA GLY A 744 34.17 24.09 -32.36
C GLY A 744 32.86 24.73 -32.83
N ASP A 745 32.49 24.52 -34.10
CA ASP A 745 31.19 24.97 -34.62
C ASP A 745 30.29 23.77 -34.94
N TRP A 746 29.02 23.86 -34.53
CA TRP A 746 28.02 22.81 -34.72
C TRP A 746 27.05 23.20 -35.83
N GLY A 747 26.60 22.21 -36.59
CA GLY A 747 25.59 22.38 -37.64
C GLY A 747 24.71 21.15 -37.78
N VAL A 748 23.76 21.18 -38.71
CA VAL A 748 22.91 20.04 -39.04
C VAL A 748 23.00 19.73 -40.53
N TYR A 749 23.19 18.46 -40.85
CA TYR A 749 23.12 17.93 -42.21
C TYR A 749 21.89 17.04 -42.37
N TYR A 750 21.14 17.27 -43.44
CA TYR A 750 20.06 16.41 -43.89
C TYR A 750 20.54 15.49 -45.00
N ASP A 751 20.24 14.20 -44.92
CA ASP A 751 20.77 13.18 -45.83
C ASP A 751 20.04 13.09 -47.18
N GLY A 752 18.85 13.71 -47.28
CA GLY A 752 17.99 13.62 -48.46
C GLY A 752 16.99 12.46 -48.45
N SER A 753 17.00 11.60 -47.43
CA SER A 753 16.13 10.42 -47.28
C SER A 753 15.33 10.42 -45.98
N GLY A 754 15.53 11.36 -45.07
CA GLY A 754 14.73 11.51 -43.84
C GLY A 754 15.56 11.79 -42.60
N ASP A 755 16.83 11.41 -42.60
CA ASP A 755 17.71 11.44 -41.43
C ASP A 755 18.43 12.78 -41.29
N PHE A 756 18.69 13.17 -40.04
CA PHE A 756 19.49 14.35 -39.73
C PHE A 756 20.68 14.00 -38.84
N TYR A 757 21.80 14.61 -39.17
CA TYR A 757 23.08 14.42 -38.50
C TYR A 757 23.55 15.75 -37.93
N LEU A 758 23.93 15.76 -36.65
CA LEU A 758 24.73 16.86 -36.09
C LEU A 758 26.13 16.79 -36.71
N THR A 759 26.57 17.91 -37.27
CA THR A 759 27.91 18.08 -37.82
C THR A 759 28.74 18.94 -36.89
N TYR A 760 30.05 18.71 -36.87
CA TYR A 760 30.98 19.45 -36.03
C TYR A 760 32.23 19.84 -36.84
N SER A 761 32.60 21.11 -36.80
CA SER A 761 33.82 21.63 -37.42
C SER A 761 34.81 22.06 -36.34
N ALA A 762 35.97 21.41 -36.29
CA ALA A 762 37.05 21.84 -35.43
C ALA A 762 37.74 23.08 -36.00
N VAL A 763 37.87 24.16 -35.21
CA VAL A 763 38.77 25.28 -35.57
C VAL A 763 40.23 24.86 -35.36
N PRO A 764 41.14 25.14 -36.31
CA PRO A 764 42.56 24.83 -36.16
C PRO A 764 43.16 25.51 -34.92
N GLU A 765 44.10 24.84 -34.24
CA GLU A 765 44.77 25.40 -33.07
C GLU A 765 45.27 26.84 -33.31
N PRO A 766 45.23 27.75 -32.30
CA PRO A 766 45.75 29.12 -32.43
C PRO A 766 47.19 29.18 -32.96
N SER A 767 47.98 28.14 -32.69
CA SER A 767 49.36 27.96 -33.19
C SER A 767 49.43 27.91 -34.72
N THR A 768 48.41 27.35 -35.39
CA THR A 768 48.29 27.26 -36.86
C THR A 768 48.10 28.64 -37.46
N TYR A 769 47.26 29.48 -36.85
CA TYR A 769 47.09 30.87 -37.28
C TYR A 769 48.38 31.68 -37.08
N VAL A 770 49.09 31.49 -35.95
CA VAL A 770 50.38 32.16 -35.71
C VAL A 770 51.46 31.68 -36.67
N MET A 771 51.50 30.39 -37.02
CA MET A 771 52.42 29.85 -38.01
C MET A 771 52.13 30.35 -39.43
N VAL A 772 50.86 30.35 -39.85
CA VAL A 772 50.44 30.86 -41.16
C VAL A 772 50.73 32.36 -41.27
N THR A 773 50.45 33.14 -40.22
CA THR A 773 50.78 34.56 -40.18
C THR A 773 52.30 34.78 -40.19
N GLY A 774 53.06 33.96 -39.46
CA GLY A 774 54.52 33.95 -39.51
C GLY A 774 55.10 33.60 -40.88
N LEU A 775 54.45 32.70 -41.62
CA LEU A 775 54.82 32.30 -42.97
C LEU A 775 54.57 33.42 -44.00
N PHE A 776 53.53 34.24 -43.83
CA PHE A 776 53.29 35.43 -44.66
C PHE A 776 54.19 36.62 -44.30
N LEU A 777 54.65 36.72 -43.05
CA LEU A 777 55.59 37.76 -42.62
C LEU A 777 57.03 37.51 -43.13
N LEU A 778 57.43 36.26 -43.36
CA LEU A 778 58.77 35.89 -43.86
C LEU A 778 59.12 36.47 -45.26
N PRO A 779 58.23 36.44 -46.26
CA PRO A 779 58.41 37.15 -47.53
C PRO A 779 58.45 38.68 -47.36
N GLY A 780 57.57 39.25 -46.54
CA GLY A 780 57.51 40.69 -46.27
C GLY A 780 58.78 41.22 -45.60
N TRP A 781 59.33 40.48 -44.64
CA TRP A 781 60.57 40.84 -43.95
C TRP A 781 61.80 40.74 -44.87
N ARG A 782 61.81 39.77 -45.80
CA ARG A 782 62.84 39.68 -46.85
C ARG A 782 62.78 40.84 -47.84
N TRP A 783 61.58 41.35 -48.16
CA TRP A 783 61.40 42.53 -49.01
C TRP A 783 61.86 43.82 -48.31
N ILE A 784 61.52 44.00 -47.03
CA ILE A 784 61.96 45.15 -46.21
C ILE A 784 63.48 45.18 -46.02
N ARG A 785 64.15 44.01 -45.88
CA ARG A 785 65.62 43.94 -45.85
C ARG A 785 66.26 44.36 -47.17
N ARG A 786 65.67 44.02 -48.32
CA ARG A 786 66.17 44.46 -49.64
C ARG A 786 66.04 45.97 -49.84
N LEU A 787 64.95 46.59 -49.34
CA LEU A 787 64.79 48.05 -49.39
C LEU A 787 65.80 48.79 -48.49
N ARG A 788 66.13 48.25 -47.31
CA ARG A 788 67.18 48.84 -46.44
C ARG A 788 68.60 48.65 -46.96
N ALA A 789 68.87 47.61 -47.76
CA ALA A 789 70.18 47.42 -48.38
C ALA A 789 70.44 48.46 -49.47
N ASN A 790 69.42 48.81 -50.26
CA ASN A 790 69.54 49.82 -51.33
C ASN A 790 69.55 51.27 -50.81
N GLY A 791 69.02 51.53 -49.60
CA GLY A 791 69.07 52.85 -48.97
C GLY A 791 70.42 53.23 -48.36
N LYS A 792 71.37 52.29 -48.22
CA LYS A 792 72.70 52.56 -47.64
C LYS A 792 73.79 52.93 -48.66
N GLU A 793 73.52 52.85 -49.96
CA GLU A 793 74.46 53.32 -50.98
C GLU A 793 74.35 54.82 -51.29
N SER A 794 73.26 55.51 -50.89
CA SER A 794 73.10 56.94 -51.17
C SER A 794 73.60 57.88 -50.05
N GLU A 795 74.19 57.36 -48.98
CA GLU A 795 74.60 58.16 -47.80
C GLU A 795 76.14 58.25 -47.61
N LYS A 796 76.93 57.96 -48.66
CA LYS A 796 78.40 58.10 -48.67
C LYS A 796 78.91 59.16 -49.66
N THR A 797 78.13 60.19 -49.93
CA THR A 797 78.59 61.33 -50.73
C THR A 797 78.07 62.65 -50.15
N GLU A 798 78.42 62.94 -48.88
CA GLU A 798 78.64 64.29 -48.34
C GLU A 798 79.08 64.17 -46.86
N ALA A 799 80.24 64.78 -46.55
CA ALA A 799 81.02 64.84 -45.29
C ALA A 799 82.23 63.90 -45.21
#